data_AF-A0A3E5ERK4-F1
#
_entry.id   AF-A0A3E5ERK4-F1
#
_cell.length_a   1.000
_cell.length_b   1.000
_cell.length_c   1.000
_cell.angle_alpha   90.00
_cell.angle_beta   90.00
_cell.angle_gamma   90.00
#
_symmetry.space_group_name_H-M   'P 1'
#
loop_
_entity.id
_entity.type
_entity.pdbx_description
1 polymer ?
#
loop_
_entity_poly.entity_id
_entity_poly.type
_entity_poly.pdbx_seq_one_letter_code
_entity_poly.pdbx_strand_id
1 'polypeptide(L)'
;MLKTVVKKGSYQDSVVLMLLTNELSSLDGVNKIQVMMATPANKDIFKESGLTTDELMDATANDMVVVADVNDEAVLDAVMDKVEEFLKKQSTAAEGKKGSESVKSWDAALKKMSNANLAVISIPGAYAALEADRALDEGLSVFMFSDNVTIEDEKALKEKAHSKGLAVMGPDCGTGIIQGVPIAFTNNVAKGSIGIIGASGTGIQELTTIIDRLGEGVTNAIGIGGRDLKAEVGGITMMDMIDAMEDDDTVKVLVIVSKPPAKEVRDKISARLSNFSKPVVTLFVGEKPEYHEENFYHAYTLDEAARLAVGLVRGTKVPEATVDVDESEFYKAEDGKTIKAYYSGGTLANEAAMLIKDAMNCKVPPEDVEGYMLQLDGNVVVDLGDDAYTQGKPHPMIDPAKRIECMQEAVDDPSTGVVLLDIMLGYGSHADMAGSLIPTIKELQAKADAAGRKVFFIATVCGTRRDYQGYDEAVNKLKEAGVIVCENNKLACQTAIHAIGRDFQEPEKEIRAKEVVACEKHTPAETLKELLSEKPRIINIGLKSFAEVVEEFGCEVVQYDWAPPAGGNVKLIKTLNFLRNYEGIEEKNREVIAKVVASQPVLKDNVRAKEVIPEFAENNGKVILHAGPPVDYKNMPDPMQGSCVGAVMFEEWAETEEEARKMLENGEIKFIPCHHCNAVGPMGGITSPNMAVFVVENETGANKAYCTMNEGIGKVLRFGAYDEEVVNRLRWMRDVLGPILGKALRSMENGLAINPLIAKAIAMGDEFHQRNIAASLVFLKEMAPLITEMKDISEKDRYDVIKFLADTDQFFLNIMMATGKAVMDDARKGTDGTIVTAMCRNGYEFGIRIAGMGDEWFTGPVNTPQGLYFTGYDADDACPDMGDSAITETFGVGGMAMIAAPAVTRFVGAGGYEDALRTSNEMMEIVTDRNPNFTVPTWNFQGICLGIDARLVVEKGITPVINTGIANKVAGKGQIGAGTVHPPIECFEKAIVAYAKKLGFEA
;
A
#
# COMPACT_ATOMS: atom_id res chain seq x y z
N MET A 1 -24.05 -22.43 -0.31
CA MET A 1 -22.92 -22.81 0.55
C MET A 1 -21.88 -21.70 0.49
N LEU A 2 -21.46 -21.21 1.65
CA LEU A 2 -20.53 -20.09 1.72
C LEU A 2 -19.09 -20.58 1.55
N LYS A 3 -18.34 -19.97 0.64
CA LYS A 3 -16.93 -20.28 0.36
C LYS A 3 -16.12 -18.99 0.26
N THR A 4 -14.88 -19.03 0.74
CA THR A 4 -13.94 -17.92 0.67
C THR A 4 -12.67 -18.35 -0.02
N VAL A 5 -12.23 -17.55 -0.99
CA VAL A 5 -10.92 -17.70 -1.64
C VAL A 5 -10.12 -16.44 -1.37
N VAL A 6 -8.95 -16.61 -0.76
CA VAL A 6 -8.02 -15.51 -0.43
C VAL A 6 -6.85 -15.54 -1.42
N LYS A 7 -6.70 -14.50 -2.24
CA LYS A 7 -5.52 -14.29 -3.08
C LYS A 7 -4.56 -13.35 -2.32
N LYS A 8 -3.59 -13.96 -1.64
CA LYS A 8 -2.65 -13.24 -0.76
C LYS A 8 -1.76 -12.26 -1.52
N GLY A 9 -1.57 -11.06 -0.98
CA GLY A 9 -0.71 -10.01 -1.55
C GLY A 9 -1.15 -9.52 -2.94
N SER A 10 -2.38 -9.86 -3.35
CA SER A 10 -2.95 -9.44 -4.63
C SER A 10 -3.79 -8.18 -4.43
N TYR A 11 -3.14 -7.06 -4.10
CA TYR A 11 -3.84 -5.79 -4.03
C TYR A 11 -4.45 -5.46 -5.39
N GLN A 12 -5.75 -5.19 -5.40
CA GLN A 12 -6.53 -4.83 -6.57
C GLN A 12 -7.39 -3.63 -6.23
N ASP A 13 -7.66 -2.82 -7.26
CA ASP A 13 -8.47 -1.63 -7.13
C ASP A 13 -9.93 -1.95 -6.75
N SER A 14 -10.50 -1.20 -5.80
CA SER A 14 -11.87 -1.45 -5.31
C SER A 14 -12.93 -1.30 -6.41
N VAL A 15 -12.79 -0.36 -7.35
CA VAL A 15 -13.74 -0.19 -8.47
C VAL A 15 -13.66 -1.40 -9.41
N VAL A 16 -12.44 -1.84 -9.72
CA VAL A 16 -12.18 -3.06 -10.50
C VAL A 16 -12.81 -4.28 -9.84
N LEU A 17 -12.66 -4.45 -8.53
CA LEU A 17 -13.25 -5.55 -7.77
C LEU A 17 -14.78 -5.46 -7.66
N MET A 18 -15.34 -4.26 -7.60
CA MET A 18 -16.79 -4.04 -7.58
C MET A 18 -17.42 -4.33 -8.95
N LEU A 19 -16.78 -3.93 -10.06
CA LEU A 19 -17.20 -4.30 -11.40
C LEU A 19 -17.15 -5.83 -11.60
N LEU A 20 -16.08 -6.46 -11.12
CA LEU A 20 -15.94 -7.91 -11.09
C LEU A 20 -17.05 -8.56 -10.25
N THR A 21 -17.36 -8.00 -9.09
CA THR A 21 -18.48 -8.46 -8.24
C THR A 21 -19.79 -8.43 -9.02
N ASN A 22 -20.10 -7.34 -9.72
CA ASN A 22 -21.31 -7.23 -10.53
C ASN A 22 -21.34 -8.24 -11.68
N GLU A 23 -20.23 -8.44 -12.40
CA GLU A 23 -20.15 -9.45 -13.46
C GLU A 23 -20.42 -10.86 -12.90
N LEU A 24 -19.79 -11.20 -11.77
CA LEU A 24 -19.93 -12.51 -11.15
C LEU A 24 -21.31 -12.74 -10.51
N SER A 25 -21.96 -11.66 -10.05
CA SER A 25 -23.31 -11.72 -9.45
C SER A 25 -24.37 -12.18 -10.46
N SER A 26 -24.08 -12.06 -11.76
CA SER A 26 -24.98 -12.48 -12.84
C SER A 26 -24.83 -13.95 -13.26
N LEU A 27 -23.92 -14.71 -12.63
CA LEU A 27 -23.68 -16.12 -12.97
C LEU A 27 -24.77 -17.03 -12.40
N ASP A 28 -25.29 -17.92 -13.25
CA ASP A 28 -26.22 -18.97 -12.83
C ASP A 28 -25.59 -19.84 -11.73
N GLY A 29 -26.29 -19.97 -10.60
CA GLY A 29 -25.83 -20.76 -9.45
C GLY A 29 -25.14 -19.96 -8.34
N VAL A 30 -24.92 -18.66 -8.52
CA VAL A 30 -24.45 -17.73 -7.48
C VAL A 30 -25.67 -17.08 -6.81
N ASN A 31 -25.85 -17.31 -5.51
CA ASN A 31 -26.92 -16.66 -4.75
C ASN A 31 -26.49 -15.28 -4.25
N LYS A 32 -25.23 -15.17 -3.83
CA LYS A 32 -24.61 -13.91 -3.38
C LYS A 32 -23.10 -14.00 -3.56
N ILE A 33 -22.46 -12.93 -4.01
CA ILE A 33 -21.00 -12.87 -4.12
C ILE A 33 -20.50 -11.47 -3.84
N GLN A 34 -19.34 -11.36 -3.21
CA GLN A 34 -18.57 -10.12 -3.09
C GLN A 34 -17.09 -10.41 -3.33
N VAL A 35 -16.46 -9.56 -4.12
CA VAL A 35 -15.02 -9.53 -4.33
C VAL A 35 -14.52 -8.17 -3.84
N MET A 36 -13.66 -8.19 -2.83
CA MET A 36 -13.13 -6.96 -2.21
C MET A 36 -11.72 -7.20 -1.66
N MET A 37 -11.00 -6.12 -1.36
CA MET A 37 -9.81 -6.20 -0.51
C MET A 37 -10.24 -6.49 0.94
N ALA A 38 -9.50 -7.31 1.69
CA ALA A 38 -9.81 -7.64 3.09
C ALA A 38 -9.40 -6.53 4.08
N THR A 39 -9.75 -5.28 3.78
CA THR A 39 -9.59 -4.14 4.69
C THR A 39 -10.55 -4.28 5.88
N PRO A 40 -10.26 -3.66 7.04
CA PRO A 40 -11.18 -3.69 8.17
C PRO A 40 -12.61 -3.24 7.83
N ALA A 41 -12.75 -2.15 7.06
CA ALA A 41 -14.06 -1.65 6.62
C ALA A 41 -14.79 -2.66 5.71
N ASN A 42 -14.10 -3.27 4.75
CA ASN A 42 -14.73 -4.26 3.86
C ASN A 42 -15.11 -5.54 4.60
N LYS A 43 -14.34 -5.95 5.63
CA LYS A 43 -14.73 -7.07 6.49
C LYS A 43 -16.05 -6.81 7.21
N ASP A 44 -16.34 -5.56 7.58
CA ASP A 44 -17.63 -5.19 8.15
C ASP A 44 -18.75 -5.24 7.09
N ILE A 45 -18.48 -4.83 5.85
CA ILE A 45 -19.42 -4.99 4.72
C ILE A 45 -19.78 -6.48 4.50
N PHE A 46 -18.78 -7.37 4.53
CA PHE A 46 -19.03 -8.82 4.43
C PHE A 46 -19.88 -9.34 5.59
N LYS A 47 -19.69 -8.83 6.82
CA LYS A 47 -20.50 -9.19 8.00
C LYS A 47 -21.95 -8.76 7.84
N GLU A 48 -22.18 -7.50 7.48
CA GLU A 48 -23.52 -6.97 7.23
C GLU A 48 -24.22 -7.70 6.08
N SER A 49 -23.43 -8.15 5.11
CA SER A 49 -23.89 -8.94 3.97
C SER A 49 -24.11 -10.43 4.28
N GLY A 50 -23.85 -10.91 5.50
CA GLY A 50 -23.99 -12.32 5.86
C GLY A 50 -22.99 -13.25 5.16
N LEU A 51 -21.87 -12.70 4.66
CA LEU A 51 -20.79 -13.39 3.95
C LEU A 51 -19.54 -13.54 4.84
N THR A 52 -19.72 -13.82 6.14
CA THR A 52 -18.58 -13.98 7.07
C THR A 52 -18.06 -15.41 7.11
N THR A 53 -16.74 -15.54 7.05
CA THR A 53 -15.99 -16.79 7.21
C THR A 53 -14.74 -16.55 8.06
N ASP A 54 -14.16 -17.60 8.63
CA ASP A 54 -12.92 -17.51 9.41
C ASP A 54 -11.75 -17.12 8.48
N GLU A 55 -11.72 -17.64 7.26
CA GLU A 55 -10.69 -17.33 6.26
C GLU A 55 -10.70 -15.84 5.86
N LEU A 56 -11.88 -15.21 5.80
CA LEU A 56 -11.99 -13.77 5.58
C LEU A 56 -11.42 -12.97 6.76
N MET A 57 -11.69 -13.41 7.99
CA MET A 57 -11.24 -12.70 9.19
C MET A 57 -9.72 -12.77 9.35
N ASP A 58 -9.09 -13.84 8.88
CA ASP A 58 -7.63 -14.02 8.88
C ASP A 58 -6.90 -13.29 7.73
N ALA A 59 -7.61 -12.88 6.68
CA ALA A 59 -7.03 -12.16 5.55
C ALA A 59 -6.58 -10.73 5.94
N THR A 60 -5.52 -10.22 5.32
CA THR A 60 -4.96 -8.87 5.58
C THR A 60 -5.49 -7.83 4.59
N ALA A 61 -5.28 -6.54 4.83
CA ALA A 61 -5.74 -5.48 3.91
C ALA A 61 -5.09 -5.55 2.51
N ASN A 62 -3.99 -6.30 2.37
CA ASN A 62 -3.29 -6.55 1.10
C ASN A 62 -3.85 -7.75 0.32
N ASP A 63 -4.81 -8.49 0.89
CA ASP A 63 -5.34 -9.70 0.29
C ASP A 63 -6.68 -9.41 -0.40
N MET A 64 -6.81 -9.86 -1.64
CA MET A 64 -8.10 -9.87 -2.34
C MET A 64 -8.88 -11.11 -1.91
N VAL A 65 -10.12 -10.91 -1.50
CA VAL A 65 -11.02 -11.98 -1.04
C VAL A 65 -12.22 -12.07 -1.96
N VAL A 66 -12.54 -13.31 -2.36
CA VAL A 66 -13.76 -13.67 -3.07
C VAL A 66 -14.60 -14.47 -2.09
N VAL A 67 -15.73 -13.93 -1.66
CA VAL A 67 -16.69 -14.65 -0.82
C VAL A 67 -17.98 -14.86 -1.58
N ALA A 68 -18.33 -16.13 -1.82
CA ALA A 68 -19.48 -16.51 -2.61
C ALA A 68 -20.37 -17.50 -1.84
N ASP A 69 -21.67 -17.24 -1.85
CA ASP A 69 -22.72 -18.20 -1.53
C ASP A 69 -23.23 -18.83 -2.84
N VAL A 70 -22.84 -20.08 -3.08
CA VAL A 70 -23.11 -20.81 -4.32
C VAL A 70 -24.00 -22.04 -4.09
N ASN A 71 -24.68 -22.52 -5.13
CA ASN A 71 -25.56 -23.68 -5.01
C ASN A 71 -24.79 -25.02 -4.94
N ASP A 72 -23.61 -25.12 -5.56
CA ASP A 72 -22.72 -26.28 -5.50
C ASP A 72 -21.24 -25.87 -5.67
N GLU A 73 -20.29 -26.79 -5.41
CA GLU A 73 -18.85 -26.51 -5.49
C GLU A 73 -18.33 -26.26 -6.92
N ALA A 74 -18.97 -26.81 -7.96
CA ALA A 74 -18.50 -26.63 -9.34
C ALA A 74 -18.72 -25.19 -9.85
N VAL A 75 -19.70 -24.48 -9.28
CA VAL A 75 -19.89 -23.04 -9.53
C VAL A 75 -18.70 -22.20 -9.03
N LEU A 76 -18.00 -22.65 -7.98
CA LEU A 76 -16.84 -21.92 -7.44
C LEU A 76 -15.67 -21.93 -8.44
N ASP A 77 -15.42 -23.05 -9.11
CA ASP A 77 -14.39 -23.13 -10.15
C ASP A 77 -14.69 -22.17 -11.31
N ALA A 78 -15.95 -22.10 -11.75
CA ALA A 78 -16.38 -21.17 -12.79
C ALA A 78 -16.25 -19.69 -12.37
N VAL A 79 -16.57 -19.38 -11.10
CA VAL A 79 -16.35 -18.05 -10.51
C VAL A 79 -14.86 -17.71 -10.51
N MET A 80 -14.00 -18.64 -10.09
CA MET A 80 -12.56 -18.41 -10.02
C MET A 80 -11.91 -18.29 -11.40
N ASP A 81 -12.34 -19.09 -12.38
CA ASP A 81 -11.91 -18.97 -13.77
C ASP A 81 -12.25 -17.59 -14.34
N LYS A 82 -13.46 -17.07 -14.03
CA LYS A 82 -13.89 -15.73 -14.41
C LYS A 82 -13.07 -14.64 -13.73
N VAL A 83 -12.76 -14.79 -12.44
CA VAL A 83 -11.86 -13.89 -11.69
C VAL A 83 -10.49 -13.86 -12.38
N GLU A 84 -9.92 -15.01 -12.71
CA GLU A 84 -8.61 -15.10 -13.37
C GLU A 84 -8.65 -14.53 -14.80
N GLU A 85 -9.71 -14.79 -15.57
CA GLU A 85 -9.90 -14.20 -16.90
C GLU A 85 -9.99 -12.68 -16.82
N PHE A 86 -10.74 -12.14 -15.87
CA PHE A 86 -10.92 -10.70 -15.67
C PHE A 86 -9.60 -10.02 -15.27
N LEU A 87 -8.89 -10.58 -14.29
CA LEU A 87 -7.57 -10.09 -13.87
C LEU A 87 -6.53 -10.21 -15.00
N LYS A 88 -6.61 -11.24 -15.84
CA LYS A 88 -5.73 -11.42 -17.01
C LYS A 88 -6.07 -10.46 -18.15
N LYS A 89 -7.34 -10.10 -18.35
CA LYS A 89 -7.75 -9.05 -19.31
C LYS A 89 -7.24 -7.68 -18.87
N GLN A 90 -7.31 -7.39 -17.58
CA GLN A 90 -6.69 -6.21 -16.97
C GLN A 90 -5.18 -6.17 -17.22
N SER A 91 -4.47 -7.30 -17.03
CA SER A 91 -3.01 -7.34 -17.27
C SER A 91 -2.61 -7.30 -18.75
N THR A 92 -3.38 -7.91 -19.65
CA THR A 92 -3.08 -7.93 -21.10
C THR A 92 -3.47 -6.64 -21.83
N ALA A 93 -4.48 -5.90 -21.36
CA ALA A 93 -4.72 -4.53 -21.81
C ALA A 93 -3.53 -3.60 -21.51
N ALA A 94 -2.75 -3.91 -20.47
CA ALA A 94 -1.54 -3.18 -20.08
C ALA A 94 -0.29 -3.51 -20.93
N GLU A 95 -0.24 -4.65 -21.64
CA GLU A 95 0.92 -5.04 -22.47
C GLU A 95 0.85 -4.50 -23.91
N GLY A 96 -0.33 -4.08 -24.39
CA GLY A 96 -0.57 -3.70 -25.79
C GLY A 96 -0.33 -2.23 -26.16
N LYS A 97 -0.23 -1.33 -25.17
CA LYS A 97 0.17 0.07 -25.35
C LYS A 97 1.53 0.26 -24.66
N LYS A 98 2.41 1.13 -25.18
CA LYS A 98 3.57 1.63 -24.41
C LYS A 98 3.04 2.43 -23.20
N GLY A 99 2.52 1.78 -22.18
CA GLY A 99 2.03 2.42 -20.96
C GLY A 99 3.19 2.77 -20.02
N SER A 100 2.99 3.77 -19.16
CA SER A 100 3.91 4.11 -18.07
C SER A 100 4.45 2.86 -17.37
N GLU A 101 5.76 2.69 -17.25
CA GLU A 101 6.29 1.64 -16.37
C GLU A 101 5.97 2.02 -14.91
N SER A 102 5.29 1.12 -14.21
CA SER A 102 4.86 1.34 -12.84
C SER A 102 5.99 1.15 -11.83
N VAL A 103 5.82 1.79 -10.67
CA VAL A 103 6.74 1.71 -9.53
C VAL A 103 5.96 1.35 -8.26
N LYS A 104 6.65 0.84 -7.24
CA LYS A 104 6.04 0.41 -5.97
C LYS A 104 6.42 1.27 -4.76
N SER A 105 7.13 2.36 -4.99
CA SER A 105 7.54 3.28 -3.92
C SER A 105 7.70 4.70 -4.44
N TRP A 106 7.53 5.65 -3.53
CA TRP A 106 7.86 7.06 -3.76
C TRP A 106 9.29 7.28 -4.21
N ASP A 107 10.28 6.63 -3.59
CA ASP A 107 11.68 6.82 -3.96
C ASP A 107 11.94 6.40 -5.40
N ALA A 108 11.31 5.31 -5.85
CA ALA A 108 11.34 4.89 -7.24
C ALA A 108 10.60 5.87 -8.16
N ALA A 109 9.45 6.40 -7.72
CA ALA A 109 8.68 7.39 -8.47
C ALA A 109 9.48 8.69 -8.68
N LEU A 110 10.05 9.24 -7.61
CA LEU A 110 10.84 10.48 -7.62
C LEU A 110 12.19 10.31 -8.32
N LYS A 111 12.83 9.15 -8.20
CA LYS A 111 14.03 8.84 -8.98
C LYS A 111 13.74 8.80 -10.49
N LYS A 112 12.55 8.33 -10.85
CA LYS A 112 12.10 8.27 -12.25
C LYS A 112 11.65 9.64 -12.76
N MET A 113 11.01 10.44 -11.92
CA MET A 113 10.50 11.77 -12.23
C MET A 113 10.74 12.75 -11.08
N SER A 114 11.95 13.30 -11.03
CA SER A 114 12.36 14.21 -9.95
C SER A 114 11.79 15.62 -10.07
N ASN A 115 11.15 15.93 -11.19
CA ASN A 115 10.50 17.22 -11.50
C ASN A 115 8.96 17.12 -11.50
N ALA A 116 8.39 16.05 -10.93
CA ALA A 116 6.95 15.94 -10.73
C ALA A 116 6.44 17.13 -9.91
N ASN A 117 5.26 17.65 -10.26
CA ASN A 117 4.66 18.82 -9.60
C ASN A 117 3.23 18.58 -9.09
N LEU A 118 2.63 17.44 -9.43
CA LEU A 118 1.28 17.06 -9.02
C LEU A 118 1.22 15.58 -8.62
N ALA A 119 0.66 15.30 -7.44
CA ALA A 119 0.25 13.96 -7.04
C ALA A 119 -1.26 13.81 -7.23
N VAL A 120 -1.69 12.81 -7.99
CA VAL A 120 -3.11 12.46 -8.16
C VAL A 120 -3.40 11.24 -7.30
N ILE A 121 -4.25 11.38 -6.28
CA ILE A 121 -4.45 10.38 -5.23
C ILE A 121 -5.91 9.88 -5.27
N SER A 122 -6.07 8.58 -5.46
CA SER A 122 -7.36 7.90 -5.51
C SER A 122 -7.34 6.54 -4.77
N ILE A 123 -6.65 6.49 -3.63
CA ILE A 123 -6.58 5.33 -2.72
C ILE A 123 -7.62 5.45 -1.59
N PRO A 124 -7.84 4.43 -0.73
CA PRO A 124 -8.79 4.55 0.37
C PRO A 124 -8.49 5.73 1.31
N GLY A 125 -9.53 6.46 1.73
CA GLY A 125 -9.43 7.71 2.52
C GLY A 125 -8.55 7.62 3.77
N ALA A 126 -8.63 6.49 4.48
CA ALA A 126 -7.83 6.22 5.68
C ALA A 126 -6.30 6.34 5.46
N TYR A 127 -5.84 6.26 4.21
CA TYR A 127 -4.43 6.38 3.83
C TYR A 127 -4.14 7.60 2.95
N ALA A 128 -5.15 8.15 2.27
CA ALA A 128 -5.00 9.26 1.32
C ALA A 128 -4.38 10.51 1.96
N ALA A 129 -4.76 10.84 3.19
CA ALA A 129 -4.21 11.99 3.90
C ALA A 129 -2.70 11.87 4.12
N LEU A 130 -2.21 10.66 4.42
CA LEU A 130 -0.79 10.42 4.68
C LEU A 130 0.05 10.49 3.41
N GLU A 131 -0.48 9.95 2.31
CA GLU A 131 0.21 10.06 1.02
C GLU A 131 0.19 11.49 0.48
N ALA A 132 -0.87 12.27 0.75
CA ALA A 132 -0.91 13.70 0.44
C ALA A 132 0.09 14.50 1.29
N ASP A 133 0.18 14.20 2.59
CA ASP A 133 1.15 14.83 3.48
C ASP A 133 2.58 14.60 2.98
N ARG A 134 2.87 13.37 2.54
CA ARG A 134 4.15 13.01 1.89
C ARG A 134 4.36 13.73 0.57
N ALA A 135 3.37 13.79 -0.32
CA ALA A 135 3.47 14.52 -1.57
C ALA A 135 3.86 16.00 -1.36
N LEU A 136 3.26 16.64 -0.35
CA LEU A 136 3.59 18.02 0.05
C LEU A 136 5.01 18.15 0.63
N ASP A 137 5.56 17.11 1.26
CA ASP A 137 6.96 17.08 1.70
C ASP A 137 7.95 17.00 0.55
N GLU A 138 7.57 16.29 -0.51
CA GLU A 138 8.35 16.17 -1.74
C GLU A 138 8.15 17.36 -2.70
N GLY A 139 7.33 18.35 -2.32
CA GLY A 139 7.12 19.58 -3.10
C GLY A 139 6.05 19.50 -4.19
N LEU A 140 5.15 18.52 -4.14
CA LEU A 140 4.08 18.34 -5.12
C LEU A 140 2.76 18.92 -4.61
N SER A 141 2.01 19.61 -5.48
CA SER A 141 0.59 19.87 -5.21
C SER A 141 -0.20 18.56 -5.27
N VAL A 142 -1.39 18.52 -4.68
CA VAL A 142 -2.19 17.30 -4.55
C VAL A 142 -3.56 17.49 -5.19
N PHE A 143 -3.95 16.56 -6.06
CA PHE A 143 -5.32 16.34 -6.48
C PHE A 143 -5.83 15.07 -5.80
N MET A 144 -6.72 15.21 -4.83
CA MET A 144 -7.24 14.12 -4.01
C MET A 144 -8.67 13.79 -4.41
N PHE A 145 -8.79 12.76 -5.26
CA PHE A 145 -10.06 12.14 -5.58
C PHE A 145 -10.62 11.37 -4.38
N SER A 146 -9.74 10.75 -3.59
CA SER A 146 -10.10 10.00 -2.40
C SER A 146 -11.06 10.77 -1.48
N ASP A 147 -12.12 10.08 -1.09
CA ASP A 147 -13.05 10.53 -0.04
C ASP A 147 -12.73 9.82 1.31
N ASN A 148 -13.53 10.02 2.35
CA ASN A 148 -13.37 9.45 3.70
C ASN A 148 -12.08 9.89 4.41
N VAL A 149 -11.65 11.12 4.14
CA VAL A 149 -10.58 11.82 4.87
C VAL A 149 -11.22 12.75 5.91
N THR A 150 -10.65 12.82 7.11
CA THR A 150 -11.20 13.65 8.20
C THR A 150 -11.13 15.15 7.87
N ILE A 151 -11.98 15.96 8.52
CA ILE A 151 -11.95 17.41 8.33
C ILE A 151 -10.66 18.00 8.90
N GLU A 152 -10.17 17.42 10.00
CA GLU A 152 -8.92 17.79 10.65
C GLU A 152 -7.72 17.57 9.72
N ASP A 153 -7.66 16.40 9.07
CA ASP A 153 -6.60 16.09 8.09
C ASP A 153 -6.69 16.99 6.86
N GLU A 154 -7.90 17.20 6.31
CA GLU A 154 -8.10 18.12 5.18
C GLU A 154 -7.57 19.52 5.49
N LYS A 155 -7.93 20.05 6.66
CA LYS A 155 -7.48 21.37 7.10
C LYS A 155 -5.97 21.41 7.23
N ALA A 156 -5.38 20.45 7.94
CA ALA A 156 -3.93 20.40 8.16
C ALA A 156 -3.15 20.32 6.82
N LEU A 157 -3.64 19.52 5.87
CA LEU A 157 -3.05 19.38 4.54
C LEU A 157 -3.13 20.68 3.74
N LYS A 158 -4.29 21.36 3.75
CA LYS A 158 -4.47 22.64 3.05
C LYS A 158 -3.64 23.76 3.67
N GLU A 159 -3.56 23.84 4.99
CA GLU A 159 -2.67 24.78 5.70
C GLU A 159 -1.19 24.52 5.37
N LYS A 160 -0.77 23.24 5.37
CA LYS A 160 0.59 22.84 4.97
C LYS A 160 0.89 23.25 3.53
N ALA A 161 -0.01 22.95 2.60
CA ALA A 161 0.16 23.30 1.19
C ALA A 161 0.26 24.81 0.99
N HIS A 162 -0.65 25.59 1.58
CA HIS A 162 -0.61 27.04 1.55
C HIS A 162 0.74 27.58 2.05
N SER A 163 1.24 27.07 3.19
CA SER A 163 2.54 27.49 3.75
C SER A 163 3.74 27.16 2.86
N LYS A 164 3.62 26.14 2.00
CA LYS A 164 4.66 25.71 1.05
C LYS A 164 4.48 26.30 -0.36
N GLY A 165 3.44 27.10 -0.60
CA GLY A 165 3.11 27.61 -1.94
C GLY A 165 2.56 26.53 -2.89
N LEU A 166 1.98 25.47 -2.34
CA LEU A 166 1.36 24.37 -3.06
C LEU A 166 -0.16 24.42 -2.85
N ALA A 167 -0.91 23.56 -3.56
CA ALA A 167 -2.34 23.42 -3.37
C ALA A 167 -2.75 21.98 -3.06
N VAL A 168 -3.79 21.82 -2.23
CA VAL A 168 -4.56 20.57 -2.13
C VAL A 168 -5.95 20.79 -2.70
N MET A 169 -6.22 20.14 -3.82
CA MET A 169 -7.51 20.05 -4.51
C MET A 169 -8.23 18.80 -4.00
N GLY A 170 -9.18 18.95 -3.08
CA GLY A 170 -9.81 17.83 -2.38
C GLY A 170 -9.56 17.88 -0.86
N PRO A 171 -9.91 16.85 -0.08
CA PRO A 171 -10.48 15.54 -0.45
C PRO A 171 -11.83 15.62 -1.18
N ASP A 172 -12.28 14.48 -1.72
CA ASP A 172 -13.53 14.40 -2.50
C ASP A 172 -13.54 15.40 -3.68
N CYS A 173 -12.42 15.46 -4.40
CA CYS A 173 -12.30 16.27 -5.62
C CYS A 173 -12.51 15.38 -6.84
N GLY A 174 -13.78 15.27 -7.28
CA GLY A 174 -14.16 14.41 -8.39
C GLY A 174 -13.68 14.86 -9.77
N THR A 175 -13.50 16.16 -10.00
CA THR A 175 -13.34 16.74 -11.36
C THR A 175 -12.28 17.82 -11.37
N GLY A 176 -11.43 17.83 -12.40
CA GLY A 176 -10.45 18.88 -12.62
C GLY A 176 -9.94 18.93 -14.06
N ILE A 177 -9.66 20.14 -14.54
CA ILE A 177 -8.99 20.41 -15.81
C ILE A 177 -7.81 21.32 -15.51
N ILE A 178 -6.58 20.87 -15.81
CA ILE A 178 -5.36 21.66 -15.65
C ILE A 178 -4.67 21.75 -17.00
N GLN A 179 -4.52 22.95 -17.54
CA GLN A 179 -3.96 23.17 -18.89
C GLN A 179 -4.63 22.33 -19.99
N GLY A 180 -5.95 22.19 -19.90
CA GLY A 180 -6.80 21.38 -20.78
C GLY A 180 -6.61 19.86 -20.65
N VAL A 181 -5.96 19.40 -19.58
CA VAL A 181 -5.81 17.98 -19.24
C VAL A 181 -6.94 17.58 -18.28
N PRO A 182 -7.80 16.62 -18.64
CA PRO A 182 -8.84 16.11 -17.74
C PRO A 182 -8.21 15.24 -16.64
N ILE A 183 -8.63 15.45 -15.40
CA ILE A 183 -8.19 14.71 -14.21
C ILE A 183 -9.43 14.11 -13.54
N ALA A 184 -9.35 12.83 -13.14
CA ALA A 184 -10.45 12.06 -12.56
C ALA A 184 -11.73 12.04 -13.44
N PHE A 185 -12.90 12.35 -12.88
CA PHE A 185 -14.19 12.28 -13.57
C PHE A 185 -14.46 13.59 -14.30
N THR A 186 -14.02 13.66 -15.57
CA THR A 186 -13.95 14.92 -16.32
C THR A 186 -14.18 14.71 -17.82
N ASN A 187 -14.72 15.74 -18.48
CA ASN A 187 -14.98 15.77 -19.92
C ASN A 187 -13.79 16.30 -20.74
N ASN A 188 -13.70 15.89 -22.00
CA ASN A 188 -12.78 16.49 -22.95
C ASN A 188 -13.38 17.80 -23.49
N VAL A 189 -12.79 18.95 -23.17
CA VAL A 189 -13.34 20.26 -23.55
C VAL A 189 -12.35 21.07 -24.38
N ALA A 190 -12.87 21.98 -25.21
CA ALA A 190 -12.03 22.95 -25.89
C ALA A 190 -11.25 23.83 -24.89
N LYS A 191 -10.00 24.15 -25.23
CA LYS A 191 -9.23 25.16 -24.50
C LYS A 191 -9.81 26.55 -24.78
N GLY A 192 -9.89 27.39 -23.75
CA GLY A 192 -10.36 28.76 -23.88
C GLY A 192 -10.00 29.61 -22.67
N SER A 193 -10.54 30.83 -22.64
CA SER A 193 -10.14 31.89 -21.72
C SER A 193 -11.01 32.04 -20.47
N ILE A 194 -11.95 31.11 -20.27
CA ILE A 194 -12.76 31.04 -19.05
C ILE A 194 -12.01 30.18 -18.04
N GLY A 195 -11.78 30.70 -16.84
CA GLY A 195 -11.26 29.96 -15.70
C GLY A 195 -12.40 29.56 -14.76
N ILE A 196 -12.37 28.36 -14.21
CA ILE A 196 -13.39 27.87 -13.28
C ILE A 196 -12.73 27.41 -11.99
N ILE A 197 -13.28 27.78 -10.84
CA ILE A 197 -12.93 27.22 -9.53
C ILE A 197 -14.22 26.70 -8.91
N GLY A 198 -14.22 25.45 -8.45
CA GLY A 198 -15.45 24.85 -7.95
C GLY A 198 -15.30 23.87 -6.80
N ALA A 199 -16.18 23.99 -5.81
CA ALA A 199 -16.40 22.99 -4.77
C ALA A 199 -17.57 22.06 -5.17
N SER A 200 -17.56 21.63 -6.43
CA SER A 200 -18.63 20.85 -7.06
C SER A 200 -18.09 20.16 -8.32
N GLY A 201 -17.94 18.82 -8.27
CA GLY A 201 -17.43 18.06 -9.42
C GLY A 201 -18.37 18.12 -10.62
N THR A 202 -19.60 17.62 -10.45
CA THR A 202 -20.61 17.60 -11.52
C THR A 202 -21.08 18.99 -11.96
N GLY A 203 -20.98 20.02 -11.11
CA GLY A 203 -21.21 21.41 -11.51
C GLY A 203 -20.10 21.95 -12.42
N ILE A 204 -18.84 21.60 -12.16
CA ILE A 204 -17.73 21.90 -13.09
C ILE A 204 -17.96 21.18 -14.43
N GLN A 205 -18.36 19.91 -14.42
CA GLN A 205 -18.64 19.16 -15.66
C GLN A 205 -19.75 19.83 -16.48
N GLU A 206 -20.89 20.15 -15.87
CA GLU A 206 -22.00 20.77 -16.61
C GLU A 206 -21.61 22.16 -17.15
N LEU A 207 -20.96 23.00 -16.35
CA LEU A 207 -20.49 24.31 -16.83
C LEU A 207 -19.53 24.20 -18.00
N THR A 208 -18.49 23.37 -17.87
CA THR A 208 -17.47 23.23 -18.90
C THR A 208 -18.05 22.65 -20.19
N THR A 209 -19.00 21.72 -20.10
CA THR A 209 -19.63 21.13 -21.28
C THR A 209 -20.63 22.09 -21.95
N ILE A 210 -21.39 22.89 -21.20
CA ILE A 210 -22.24 23.95 -21.79
C ILE A 210 -21.36 24.97 -22.51
N ILE A 211 -20.26 25.42 -21.88
CA ILE A 211 -19.32 26.37 -22.47
C ILE A 211 -18.74 25.84 -23.79
N ASP A 212 -18.31 24.57 -23.82
CA ASP A 212 -17.82 23.91 -25.05
C ASP A 212 -18.89 23.86 -26.14
N ARG A 213 -20.12 23.46 -25.80
CA ARG A 213 -21.25 23.41 -26.76
C ARG A 213 -21.63 24.80 -27.28
N LEU A 214 -21.46 25.85 -26.48
CA LEU A 214 -21.64 27.24 -26.91
C LEU A 214 -20.48 27.77 -27.79
N GLY A 215 -19.41 27.00 -27.94
CA GLY A 215 -18.26 27.28 -28.81
C GLY A 215 -17.13 28.06 -28.16
N GLU A 216 -17.10 28.17 -26.82
CA GLU A 216 -15.94 28.64 -26.06
C GLU A 216 -15.24 27.46 -25.38
N GLY A 217 -14.32 27.73 -24.46
CA GLY A 217 -13.57 26.68 -23.79
C GLY A 217 -12.96 27.11 -22.47
N VAL A 218 -12.37 26.15 -21.77
CA VAL A 218 -11.74 26.32 -20.46
C VAL A 218 -10.34 25.73 -20.50
N THR A 219 -9.34 26.51 -20.05
CA THR A 219 -7.97 26.00 -19.90
C THR A 219 -7.75 25.40 -18.52
N ASN A 220 -8.30 26.02 -17.48
CA ASN A 220 -8.22 25.57 -16.09
C ASN A 220 -9.61 25.55 -15.45
N ALA A 221 -10.03 24.39 -14.97
CA ALA A 221 -11.22 24.18 -14.13
C ALA A 221 -10.81 23.41 -12.89
N ILE A 222 -10.64 24.11 -11.76
CA ILE A 222 -10.02 23.56 -10.56
C ILE A 222 -11.10 23.16 -9.56
N GLY A 223 -11.25 21.84 -9.35
CA GLY A 223 -11.98 21.31 -8.21
C GLY A 223 -11.18 21.53 -6.92
N ILE A 224 -11.84 21.94 -5.84
CA ILE A 224 -11.16 22.25 -4.56
C ILE A 224 -11.57 21.33 -3.39
N GLY A 225 -12.46 20.37 -3.65
CA GLY A 225 -13.11 19.53 -2.64
C GLY A 225 -14.36 20.20 -2.07
N GLY A 226 -15.45 19.43 -1.90
CA GLY A 226 -16.75 19.96 -1.50
C GLY A 226 -16.78 20.64 -0.13
N ARG A 227 -15.83 20.29 0.75
CA ARG A 227 -15.77 20.77 2.14
C ARG A 227 -14.87 21.98 2.35
N ASP A 228 -14.14 22.44 1.31
CA ASP A 228 -13.26 23.62 1.40
C ASP A 228 -14.01 24.84 1.92
N LEU A 229 -15.28 24.96 1.57
CA LEU A 229 -16.14 26.10 1.86
C LEU A 229 -16.89 26.01 3.20
N LYS A 230 -16.61 24.97 4.00
CA LYS A 230 -17.06 24.87 5.38
C LYS A 230 -16.24 25.80 6.30
N ALA A 231 -16.83 26.20 7.42
CA ALA A 231 -16.20 27.09 8.40
C ALA A 231 -14.88 26.51 8.95
N GLU A 232 -14.85 25.20 9.16
CA GLU A 232 -13.74 24.46 9.76
C GLU A 232 -12.47 24.52 8.90
N VAL A 233 -12.62 24.42 7.58
CA VAL A 233 -11.53 24.46 6.59
C VAL A 233 -11.21 25.90 6.20
N GLY A 234 -12.22 26.74 5.94
CA GLY A 234 -12.07 28.18 5.80
C GLY A 234 -11.79 28.71 4.40
N GLY A 235 -11.98 27.90 3.35
CA GLY A 235 -11.85 28.31 1.95
C GLY A 235 -10.41 28.50 1.47
N ILE A 236 -9.46 27.76 2.03
CA ILE A 236 -8.01 27.96 1.79
C ILE A 236 -7.68 27.79 0.31
N THR A 237 -8.02 26.64 -0.28
CA THR A 237 -7.69 26.37 -1.69
C THR A 237 -8.49 27.27 -2.62
N MET A 238 -9.75 27.61 -2.30
CA MET A 238 -10.53 28.59 -3.05
C MET A 238 -9.79 29.93 -3.18
N MET A 239 -9.30 30.46 -2.05
CA MET A 239 -8.64 31.77 -2.01
C MET A 239 -7.31 31.75 -2.78
N ASP A 240 -6.50 30.71 -2.61
CA ASP A 240 -5.22 30.55 -3.33
C ASP A 240 -5.44 30.49 -4.85
N MET A 241 -6.48 29.78 -5.31
CA MET A 241 -6.81 29.68 -6.73
C MET A 241 -7.40 30.97 -7.30
N ILE A 242 -8.18 31.73 -6.51
CA ILE A 242 -8.66 33.05 -6.92
C ILE A 242 -7.46 33.97 -7.17
N ASP A 243 -6.51 34.03 -6.24
CA ASP A 243 -5.33 34.88 -6.39
C ASP A 243 -4.49 34.44 -7.61
N ALA A 244 -4.30 33.13 -7.81
CA ALA A 244 -3.53 32.59 -8.92
C ALA A 244 -4.18 32.83 -10.30
N MET A 245 -5.51 32.64 -10.43
CA MET A 245 -6.23 32.89 -11.69
C MET A 245 -6.41 34.37 -12.01
N GLU A 246 -6.36 35.26 -11.01
CA GLU A 246 -6.32 36.69 -11.28
C GLU A 246 -5.04 37.09 -12.02
N ASP A 247 -3.90 36.53 -11.61
CA ASP A 247 -2.60 36.83 -12.19
C ASP A 247 -2.36 36.10 -13.53
N ASP A 248 -3.18 35.10 -13.88
CA ASP A 248 -3.10 34.37 -15.15
C ASP A 248 -3.76 35.15 -16.31
N ASP A 249 -2.94 35.75 -17.17
CA ASP A 249 -3.41 36.53 -18.34
C ASP A 249 -4.26 35.73 -19.35
N THR A 250 -4.20 34.39 -19.33
CA THR A 250 -5.04 33.54 -20.19
C THR A 250 -6.49 33.48 -19.70
N VAL A 251 -6.72 33.70 -18.41
CA VAL A 251 -8.06 33.83 -17.81
C VAL A 251 -8.58 35.24 -18.09
N LYS A 252 -9.68 35.34 -18.82
CA LYS A 252 -10.41 36.59 -19.13
C LYS A 252 -11.70 36.73 -18.33
N VAL A 253 -12.33 35.61 -17.97
CA VAL A 253 -13.52 35.57 -17.11
C VAL A 253 -13.33 34.44 -16.11
N LEU A 254 -13.64 34.70 -14.84
CA LEU A 254 -13.63 33.68 -13.78
C LEU A 254 -15.06 33.23 -13.46
N VAL A 255 -15.26 31.93 -13.29
CA VAL A 255 -16.50 31.36 -12.78
C VAL A 255 -16.23 30.65 -11.45
N ILE A 256 -17.03 30.95 -10.43
CA ILE A 256 -17.04 30.25 -9.15
C ILE A 256 -18.31 29.41 -9.07
N VAL A 257 -18.18 28.10 -8.78
CA VAL A 257 -19.34 27.20 -8.64
C VAL A 257 -19.27 26.40 -7.35
N SER A 258 -20.30 26.47 -6.52
CA SER A 258 -20.38 25.63 -5.32
C SER A 258 -21.80 25.53 -4.78
N LYS A 259 -21.99 24.64 -3.79
CA LYS A 259 -23.09 24.80 -2.82
C LYS A 259 -22.89 26.08 -2.01
N PRO A 260 -23.91 26.60 -1.29
CA PRO A 260 -23.78 27.84 -0.54
C PRO A 260 -22.69 27.70 0.55
N PRO A 261 -21.66 28.57 0.56
CA PRO A 261 -20.59 28.48 1.56
C PRO A 261 -21.09 28.80 2.97
N ALA A 262 -20.32 28.43 4.00
CA ALA A 262 -20.54 28.98 5.33
C ALA A 262 -20.46 30.51 5.29
N LYS A 263 -21.34 31.21 6.01
CA LYS A 263 -21.50 32.68 5.91
C LYS A 263 -20.16 33.43 5.98
N GLU A 264 -19.32 33.11 6.95
CA GLU A 264 -18.02 33.77 7.13
C GLU A 264 -17.04 33.51 5.96
N VAL A 265 -17.10 32.32 5.34
CA VAL A 265 -16.28 31.97 4.18
C VAL A 265 -16.83 32.67 2.93
N ARG A 266 -18.16 32.69 2.76
CA ARG A 266 -18.83 33.42 1.68
C ARG A 266 -18.49 34.90 1.71
N ASP A 267 -18.54 35.53 2.89
CA ASP A 267 -18.27 36.96 3.06
C ASP A 267 -16.80 37.27 2.70
N LYS A 268 -15.86 36.40 3.07
CA LYS A 268 -14.44 36.49 2.67
C LYS A 268 -14.24 36.37 1.16
N ILE A 269 -14.82 35.34 0.54
CA ILE A 269 -14.72 35.10 -0.91
C ILE A 269 -15.35 36.28 -1.67
N SER A 270 -16.54 36.72 -1.27
CA SER A 270 -17.23 37.84 -1.92
C SER A 270 -16.44 39.14 -1.81
N ALA A 271 -15.84 39.42 -0.63
CA ALA A 271 -14.95 40.56 -0.47
C ALA A 271 -13.75 40.47 -1.42
N ARG A 272 -13.16 39.28 -1.58
CA ARG A 272 -12.03 39.07 -2.49
C ARG A 272 -12.41 39.25 -3.95
N LEU A 273 -13.53 38.67 -4.38
CA LEU A 273 -14.06 38.78 -5.75
C LEU A 273 -14.51 40.22 -6.08
N SER A 274 -14.95 40.98 -5.07
CA SER A 274 -15.26 42.41 -5.25
C SER A 274 -14.02 43.24 -5.67
N ASN A 275 -12.81 42.76 -5.36
CA ASN A 275 -11.54 43.38 -5.78
C ASN A 275 -10.91 42.69 -7.00
N PHE A 276 -11.57 41.69 -7.58
CA PHE A 276 -11.05 41.00 -8.77
C PHE A 276 -11.08 41.95 -9.97
N SER A 277 -9.95 42.00 -10.69
CA SER A 277 -9.66 42.92 -11.79
C SER A 277 -10.32 42.53 -13.12
N LYS A 278 -10.80 41.29 -13.23
CA LYS A 278 -11.48 40.75 -14.41
C LYS A 278 -12.96 40.48 -14.11
N PRO A 279 -13.82 40.27 -15.11
CA PRO A 279 -15.20 39.85 -14.86
C PRO A 279 -15.28 38.51 -14.12
N VAL A 280 -16.17 38.44 -13.12
CA VAL A 280 -16.43 37.23 -12.33
C VAL A 280 -17.91 36.86 -12.43
N VAL A 281 -18.18 35.56 -12.53
CA VAL A 281 -19.52 34.96 -12.39
C VAL A 281 -19.52 34.02 -11.18
N THR A 282 -20.42 34.23 -10.23
CA THR A 282 -20.62 33.36 -9.06
C THR A 282 -21.91 32.57 -9.20
N LEU A 283 -21.85 31.27 -8.94
CA LEU A 283 -23.00 30.39 -8.82
C LEU A 283 -22.91 29.64 -7.49
N PHE A 284 -23.75 30.04 -6.54
CA PHE A 284 -23.98 29.31 -5.30
C PHE A 284 -25.32 28.57 -5.43
N VAL A 285 -25.26 27.31 -5.86
CA VAL A 285 -26.46 26.52 -6.20
C VAL A 285 -27.38 26.42 -4.98
N GLY A 286 -28.60 26.91 -5.11
CA GLY A 286 -29.58 27.02 -4.01
C GLY A 286 -29.78 28.43 -3.47
N GLU A 287 -28.91 29.40 -3.79
CA GLU A 287 -29.18 30.83 -3.56
C GLU A 287 -29.93 31.44 -4.74
N LYS A 288 -30.86 32.37 -4.48
CA LYS A 288 -31.64 33.08 -5.51
C LYS A 288 -31.25 34.55 -5.57
N PRO A 289 -30.20 34.92 -6.33
CA PRO A 289 -29.74 36.30 -6.40
C PRO A 289 -30.77 37.19 -7.10
N GLU A 290 -30.95 38.40 -6.58
CA GLU A 290 -31.94 39.38 -7.09
C GLU A 290 -31.34 40.39 -8.08
N TYR A 291 -30.01 40.51 -8.13
CA TYR A 291 -29.30 41.48 -8.95
C TYR A 291 -27.91 40.97 -9.35
N HIS A 292 -27.31 41.63 -10.33
CA HIS A 292 -25.89 41.55 -10.66
C HIS A 292 -25.17 42.85 -10.30
N GLU A 293 -23.86 42.81 -10.23
CA GLU A 293 -23.01 43.99 -10.10
C GLU A 293 -22.13 44.16 -11.36
N GLU A 294 -21.70 45.39 -11.65
CA GLU A 294 -20.77 45.66 -12.73
C GLU A 294 -19.51 44.79 -12.61
N ASN A 295 -19.24 43.95 -13.63
CA ASN A 295 -18.15 42.97 -13.64
C ASN A 295 -18.17 41.92 -12.52
N PHE A 296 -19.27 41.77 -11.78
CA PHE A 296 -19.45 40.74 -10.76
C PHE A 296 -20.89 40.21 -10.78
N TYR A 297 -21.08 39.07 -11.45
CA TYR A 297 -22.40 38.56 -11.81
C TYR A 297 -22.80 37.36 -10.95
N HIS A 298 -23.94 37.48 -10.29
CA HIS A 298 -24.51 36.40 -9.48
C HIS A 298 -25.53 35.57 -10.28
N ALA A 299 -25.13 34.38 -10.71
CA ALA A 299 -25.96 33.43 -11.46
C ALA A 299 -26.85 32.59 -10.52
N TYR A 300 -27.98 32.14 -11.06
CA TYR A 300 -28.98 31.29 -10.41
C TYR A 300 -28.87 29.84 -10.89
N THR A 301 -28.58 29.63 -12.17
CA THR A 301 -28.46 28.30 -12.79
C THR A 301 -27.09 28.08 -13.42
N LEU A 302 -26.70 26.82 -13.62
CA LEU A 302 -25.50 26.38 -14.34
C LEU A 302 -25.51 26.91 -15.77
N ASP A 303 -26.67 26.86 -16.45
CA ASP A 303 -26.85 27.43 -17.79
C ASP A 303 -26.66 28.96 -17.80
N GLU A 304 -27.27 29.69 -16.86
CA GLU A 304 -27.10 31.14 -16.76
C GLU A 304 -25.62 31.50 -16.53
N ALA A 305 -24.93 30.80 -15.62
CA ALA A 305 -23.53 31.03 -15.33
C ALA A 305 -22.64 30.82 -16.57
N ALA A 306 -22.85 29.72 -17.30
CA ALA A 306 -22.12 29.44 -18.54
C ALA A 306 -22.39 30.50 -19.62
N ARG A 307 -23.65 30.89 -19.83
CA ARG A 307 -24.01 31.92 -20.83
C ARG A 307 -23.49 33.30 -20.47
N LEU A 308 -23.50 33.67 -19.19
CA LEU A 308 -22.87 34.91 -18.70
C LEU A 308 -21.37 34.89 -18.98
N ALA A 309 -20.68 33.80 -18.66
CA ALA A 309 -19.25 33.69 -18.89
C ALA A 309 -18.89 33.79 -20.39
N VAL A 310 -19.59 33.04 -21.25
CA VAL A 310 -19.42 33.11 -22.71
C VAL A 310 -19.76 34.51 -23.24
N GLY A 311 -20.84 35.12 -22.74
CA GLY A 311 -21.26 36.45 -23.15
C GLY A 311 -20.26 37.54 -22.77
N LEU A 312 -19.62 37.42 -21.61
CA LEU A 312 -18.56 38.31 -21.14
C LEU A 312 -17.28 38.18 -21.97
N VAL A 313 -16.92 36.96 -22.37
CA VAL A 313 -15.79 36.73 -23.30
C VAL A 313 -16.07 37.34 -24.68
N ARG A 314 -17.30 37.18 -25.19
CA ARG A 314 -17.68 37.64 -26.54
C ARG A 314 -18.07 39.12 -26.62
N GLY A 315 -18.46 39.72 -25.50
CA GLY A 315 -19.10 41.04 -25.47
C GLY A 315 -20.53 41.03 -26.04
N THR A 316 -21.20 39.88 -26.10
CA THR A 316 -22.56 39.74 -26.67
C THR A 316 -23.45 38.85 -25.81
N LYS A 317 -24.75 39.13 -25.73
CA LYS A 317 -25.72 38.27 -25.01
C LYS A 317 -25.87 36.92 -25.73
N VAL A 318 -25.80 35.83 -24.96
CA VAL A 318 -25.99 34.46 -25.45
C VAL A 318 -27.46 34.05 -25.23
N PRO A 319 -28.19 33.58 -26.27
CA PRO A 319 -29.58 33.15 -26.13
C PRO A 319 -29.70 31.86 -25.31
N GLU A 320 -30.89 31.60 -24.78
CA GLU A 320 -31.22 30.34 -24.09
C GLU A 320 -31.46 29.22 -25.10
N ALA A 321 -31.17 27.99 -24.69
CA ALA A 321 -31.50 26.80 -25.48
C ALA A 321 -33.01 26.54 -25.48
N THR A 322 -33.50 25.89 -26.53
CA THR A 322 -34.91 25.49 -26.68
C THR A 322 -34.99 24.00 -26.99
N VAL A 323 -36.04 23.33 -26.51
CA VAL A 323 -36.34 21.94 -26.87
C VAL A 323 -37.50 21.90 -27.87
N ASP A 324 -37.38 21.05 -28.89
CA ASP A 324 -38.46 20.80 -29.86
C ASP A 324 -39.28 19.60 -29.37
N VAL A 325 -40.46 19.87 -28.81
CA VAL A 325 -41.38 18.86 -28.26
C VAL A 325 -42.84 19.24 -28.52
N ASP A 326 -43.69 18.24 -28.75
CA ASP A 326 -45.14 18.45 -28.83
C ASP A 326 -45.74 18.55 -27.43
N GLU A 327 -45.97 19.79 -26.99
CA GLU A 327 -46.54 20.10 -25.68
C GLU A 327 -48.05 19.80 -25.60
N SER A 328 -48.72 19.44 -26.71
CA SER A 328 -50.17 19.21 -26.71
C SER A 328 -50.60 17.97 -25.91
N GLU A 329 -49.67 17.04 -25.67
CA GLU A 329 -49.89 15.86 -24.83
C GLU A 329 -49.55 16.08 -23.35
N PHE A 330 -48.99 17.24 -22.98
CA PHE A 330 -48.60 17.53 -21.59
C PHE A 330 -49.82 17.62 -20.67
N TYR A 331 -49.59 17.26 -19.41
CA TYR A 331 -50.62 17.32 -18.38
C TYR A 331 -50.97 18.76 -18.03
N LYS A 332 -52.16 18.95 -17.47
CA LYS A 332 -52.54 20.19 -16.78
C LYS A 332 -52.22 20.06 -15.30
N ALA A 333 -52.01 21.19 -14.62
CA ALA A 333 -51.79 21.20 -13.17
C ALA A 333 -52.91 20.48 -12.39
N GLU A 334 -54.14 20.50 -12.91
CA GLU A 334 -55.32 19.85 -12.32
C GLU A 334 -55.23 18.31 -12.34
N ASP A 335 -54.40 17.72 -13.20
CA ASP A 335 -54.25 16.26 -13.35
C ASP A 335 -53.42 15.64 -12.20
N GLY A 336 -52.81 16.47 -11.35
CA GLY A 336 -52.13 16.03 -10.12
C GLY A 336 -50.90 15.16 -10.36
N LYS A 337 -50.24 15.31 -11.52
CA LYS A 337 -49.05 14.54 -11.90
C LYS A 337 -47.77 15.10 -11.27
N THR A 338 -46.84 14.21 -10.98
CA THR A 338 -45.60 14.52 -10.24
C THR A 338 -44.34 14.16 -11.04
N ILE A 339 -43.22 14.78 -10.67
CA ILE A 339 -41.88 14.55 -11.22
C ILE A 339 -41.11 13.62 -10.29
N LYS A 340 -40.51 12.56 -10.84
CA LYS A 340 -39.53 11.70 -10.15
C LYS A 340 -38.18 11.86 -10.85
N ALA A 341 -37.25 12.54 -10.21
CA ALA A 341 -35.95 12.86 -10.80
C ALA A 341 -34.83 12.08 -10.10
N TYR A 342 -34.05 11.34 -10.89
CA TYR A 342 -32.99 10.45 -10.42
C TYR A 342 -31.68 10.84 -11.08
N TYR A 343 -30.85 11.55 -10.33
CA TYR A 343 -29.60 12.10 -10.82
C TYR A 343 -28.42 11.25 -10.36
N SER A 344 -27.41 11.13 -11.22
CA SER A 344 -26.08 10.63 -10.88
C SER A 344 -25.11 11.75 -10.51
N GLY A 345 -25.39 12.99 -10.90
CA GLY A 345 -24.64 14.18 -10.52
C GLY A 345 -25.35 15.04 -9.47
N GLY A 346 -24.82 15.08 -8.25
CA GLY A 346 -25.45 15.80 -7.14
C GLY A 346 -25.70 17.30 -7.32
N THR A 347 -24.88 17.99 -8.12
CA THR A 347 -25.10 19.43 -8.37
C THR A 347 -26.27 19.66 -9.32
N LEU A 348 -26.43 18.79 -10.32
CA LEU A 348 -27.59 18.80 -11.22
C LEU A 348 -28.87 18.45 -10.44
N ALA A 349 -28.77 17.48 -9.51
CA ALA A 349 -29.85 17.15 -8.59
C ALA A 349 -30.26 18.34 -7.72
N ASN A 350 -29.30 19.10 -7.18
CA ASN A 350 -29.57 20.27 -6.35
C ASN A 350 -30.23 21.40 -7.14
N GLU A 351 -29.75 21.68 -8.34
CA GLU A 351 -30.39 22.64 -9.25
C GLU A 351 -31.82 22.21 -9.60
N ALA A 352 -32.05 20.93 -9.89
CA ALA A 352 -33.39 20.39 -10.16
C ALA A 352 -34.32 20.53 -8.97
N ALA A 353 -33.86 20.20 -7.76
CA ALA A 353 -34.61 20.37 -6.51
C ALA A 353 -35.00 21.83 -6.29
N MET A 354 -34.06 22.77 -6.51
CA MET A 354 -34.30 24.21 -6.41
C MET A 354 -35.36 24.69 -7.41
N LEU A 355 -35.24 24.34 -8.69
CA LEU A 355 -36.17 24.78 -9.73
C LEU A 355 -37.58 24.18 -9.56
N ILE A 356 -37.68 22.90 -9.19
CA ILE A 356 -38.97 22.23 -8.94
C ILE A 356 -39.65 22.84 -7.71
N LYS A 357 -38.90 23.09 -6.63
CA LYS A 357 -39.42 23.74 -5.41
C LYS A 357 -40.00 25.13 -5.71
N ASP A 358 -39.30 25.92 -6.53
CA ASP A 358 -39.75 27.24 -6.97
C ASP A 358 -41.04 27.16 -7.79
N ALA A 359 -41.11 26.24 -8.76
CA ALA A 359 -42.31 26.02 -9.57
C ALA A 359 -43.53 25.54 -8.77
N MET A 360 -43.30 24.87 -7.63
CA MET A 360 -44.37 24.48 -6.70
C MET A 360 -44.84 25.63 -5.78
N ASN A 361 -44.23 26.83 -5.85
CA ASN A 361 -44.51 27.96 -4.95
C ASN A 361 -44.40 27.60 -3.46
N CYS A 362 -43.45 26.73 -3.13
CA CYS A 362 -43.24 26.22 -1.78
C CYS A 362 -42.75 27.34 -0.84
N LYS A 363 -43.60 27.81 0.08
CA LYS A 363 -43.27 28.90 1.03
C LYS A 363 -42.56 28.44 2.29
N VAL A 364 -42.72 27.17 2.66
CA VAL A 364 -42.10 26.56 3.84
C VAL A 364 -41.11 25.52 3.32
N PRO A 365 -39.85 25.50 3.78
CA PRO A 365 -38.92 24.46 3.37
C PRO A 365 -39.50 23.07 3.64
N PRO A 366 -39.45 22.14 2.68
CA PRO A 366 -39.87 20.76 2.91
C PRO A 366 -39.01 20.10 4.00
N GLU A 367 -39.53 19.04 4.62
CA GLU A 367 -38.75 18.25 5.58
C GLU A 367 -37.49 17.69 4.91
N ASP A 368 -36.38 17.75 5.64
CA ASP A 368 -35.11 17.17 5.20
C ASP A 368 -35.17 15.65 5.45
N VAL A 369 -35.35 14.88 4.37
CA VAL A 369 -35.50 13.43 4.43
C VAL A 369 -34.23 12.80 3.87
N GLU A 370 -33.60 11.95 4.67
CA GLU A 370 -32.36 11.26 4.29
C GLU A 370 -32.51 10.53 2.93
N GLY A 371 -31.54 10.75 2.03
CA GLY A 371 -31.56 10.24 0.66
C GLY A 371 -32.34 11.08 -0.35
N TYR A 372 -33.11 12.10 0.07
CA TYR A 372 -33.88 12.95 -0.85
C TYR A 372 -33.35 14.38 -0.88
N MET A 373 -33.03 14.87 -2.08
CA MET A 373 -32.74 16.30 -2.30
C MET A 373 -34.02 17.14 -2.30
N LEU A 374 -35.15 16.54 -2.68
CA LEU A 374 -36.48 17.13 -2.57
C LEU A 374 -37.53 16.03 -2.40
N GLN A 375 -38.42 16.21 -1.44
CA GLN A 375 -39.69 15.50 -1.37
C GLN A 375 -40.82 16.50 -1.09
N LEU A 376 -41.62 16.81 -2.11
CA LEU A 376 -42.64 17.87 -2.02
C LEU A 376 -43.86 17.53 -2.88
N ASP A 377 -45.03 17.38 -2.25
CA ASP A 377 -46.31 17.12 -2.91
C ASP A 377 -46.24 15.96 -3.92
N GLY A 378 -45.47 14.91 -3.56
CA GLY A 378 -45.22 13.73 -4.40
C GLY A 378 -44.13 13.90 -5.46
N ASN A 379 -43.61 15.10 -5.68
CA ASN A 379 -42.40 15.33 -6.48
C ASN A 379 -41.17 14.89 -5.68
N VAL A 380 -40.25 14.22 -6.36
CA VAL A 380 -39.06 13.60 -5.76
C VAL A 380 -37.84 13.97 -6.59
N VAL A 381 -36.77 14.40 -5.93
CA VAL A 381 -35.43 14.54 -6.52
C VAL A 381 -34.44 13.79 -5.64
N VAL A 382 -33.66 12.90 -6.25
CA VAL A 382 -32.68 12.07 -5.56
C VAL A 382 -31.32 12.25 -6.22
N ASP A 383 -30.30 12.44 -5.40
CA ASP A 383 -28.90 12.29 -5.79
C ASP A 383 -28.47 10.87 -5.48
N LEU A 384 -28.44 10.02 -6.51
CA LEU A 384 -28.06 8.62 -6.36
C LEU A 384 -26.55 8.44 -6.13
N GLY A 385 -25.77 9.52 -6.27
CA GLY A 385 -24.33 9.52 -5.99
C GLY A 385 -24.00 9.68 -4.51
N ASP A 386 -24.98 10.08 -3.69
CA ASP A 386 -24.82 10.25 -2.25
C ASP A 386 -24.45 8.93 -1.55
N ASP A 387 -23.69 9.01 -0.46
CA ASP A 387 -23.23 7.86 0.32
C ASP A 387 -24.37 6.92 0.74
N ALA A 388 -25.56 7.48 0.99
CA ALA A 388 -26.76 6.70 1.32
C ALA A 388 -27.12 5.65 0.24
N TYR A 389 -26.70 5.85 -1.01
CA TYR A 389 -26.98 4.96 -2.14
C TYR A 389 -25.75 4.21 -2.68
N THR A 390 -24.54 4.67 -2.35
CA THR A 390 -23.28 4.14 -2.91
C THR A 390 -22.47 3.29 -1.91
N GLN A 391 -22.88 3.20 -0.64
CA GLN A 391 -22.24 2.27 0.30
C GLN A 391 -22.29 0.82 -0.20
N GLY A 392 -21.11 0.25 -0.46
CA GLY A 392 -20.94 -1.11 -0.97
C GLY A 392 -21.41 -1.33 -2.41
N LYS A 393 -21.73 -0.27 -3.18
CA LYS A 393 -22.22 -0.33 -4.57
C LYS A 393 -21.48 0.67 -5.46
N PRO A 394 -21.27 0.39 -6.76
CA PRO A 394 -20.59 1.36 -7.62
C PRO A 394 -21.41 2.65 -7.75
N HIS A 395 -20.70 3.78 -7.89
CA HIS A 395 -21.34 5.07 -8.13
C HIS A 395 -22.23 5.02 -9.39
N PRO A 396 -23.43 5.64 -9.40
CA PRO A 396 -24.36 5.54 -10.51
C PRO A 396 -23.82 6.07 -11.84
N MET A 397 -22.84 6.98 -11.86
CA MET A 397 -22.16 7.40 -13.10
C MET A 397 -21.46 6.25 -13.83
N ILE A 398 -21.05 5.22 -13.08
CA ILE A 398 -20.32 4.05 -13.57
C ILE A 398 -21.28 2.87 -13.79
N ASP A 399 -22.30 2.72 -12.95
CA ASP A 399 -23.21 1.56 -12.98
C ASP A 399 -24.70 1.98 -13.07
N PRO A 400 -25.49 1.39 -13.99
CA PRO A 400 -26.88 1.78 -14.21
C PRO A 400 -27.88 1.15 -13.21
N ALA A 401 -27.50 0.15 -12.41
CA ALA A 401 -28.45 -0.74 -11.74
C ALA A 401 -29.40 0.01 -10.80
N LYS A 402 -28.88 0.92 -9.96
CA LYS A 402 -29.73 1.68 -9.03
C LYS A 402 -30.67 2.65 -9.76
N ARG A 403 -30.23 3.22 -10.88
CA ARG A 403 -31.09 4.06 -11.73
C ARG A 403 -32.23 3.25 -12.32
N ILE A 404 -31.96 2.02 -12.79
CA ILE A 404 -32.96 1.08 -13.30
C ILE A 404 -34.02 0.78 -12.24
N GLU A 405 -33.61 0.44 -11.02
CA GLU A 405 -34.49 0.18 -9.88
C GLU A 405 -35.41 1.37 -9.59
N CYS A 406 -34.84 2.58 -9.44
CA CYS A 406 -35.61 3.79 -9.13
C CYS A 406 -36.60 4.19 -10.24
N MET A 407 -36.24 3.97 -11.51
CA MET A 407 -37.17 4.20 -12.64
C MET A 407 -38.36 3.23 -12.59
N GLN A 408 -38.12 1.95 -12.25
CA GLN A 408 -39.19 0.96 -12.10
C GLN A 408 -40.16 1.37 -10.98
N GLU A 409 -39.63 1.75 -9.82
CA GLU A 409 -40.43 2.23 -8.68
C GLU A 409 -41.23 3.50 -9.02
N ALA A 410 -40.62 4.47 -9.71
CA ALA A 410 -41.30 5.68 -10.15
C ALA A 410 -42.48 5.37 -11.07
N VAL A 411 -42.29 4.42 -11.99
CA VAL A 411 -43.34 4.06 -12.95
C VAL A 411 -44.44 3.26 -12.27
N ASP A 412 -44.18 2.56 -11.16
CA ASP A 412 -45.21 1.88 -10.37
C ASP A 412 -46.08 2.82 -9.53
N ASP A 413 -45.60 4.04 -9.25
CA ASP A 413 -46.40 5.10 -8.65
C ASP A 413 -47.37 5.72 -9.70
N PRO A 414 -48.71 5.63 -9.49
CA PRO A 414 -49.70 6.15 -10.45
C PRO A 414 -49.74 7.69 -10.53
N SER A 415 -49.14 8.40 -9.57
CA SER A 415 -49.03 9.87 -9.59
C SER A 415 -47.93 10.37 -10.53
N THR A 416 -46.98 9.51 -10.91
CA THR A 416 -45.85 9.90 -11.78
C THR A 416 -46.34 10.31 -13.16
N GLY A 417 -46.01 11.54 -13.55
CA GLY A 417 -46.15 12.03 -14.92
C GLY A 417 -44.82 12.16 -15.65
N VAL A 418 -43.73 12.39 -14.92
CA VAL A 418 -42.39 12.58 -15.49
C VAL A 418 -41.36 11.77 -14.73
N VAL A 419 -40.47 11.10 -15.46
CA VAL A 419 -39.20 10.57 -14.97
C VAL A 419 -38.07 11.41 -15.58
N LEU A 420 -37.28 12.07 -14.72
CA LEU A 420 -36.21 13.00 -15.12
C LEU A 420 -34.84 12.41 -14.78
N LEU A 421 -33.90 12.43 -15.72
CA LEU A 421 -32.60 11.77 -15.62
C LEU A 421 -31.46 12.65 -16.13
N ASP A 422 -30.24 12.43 -15.64
CA ASP A 422 -29.00 12.90 -16.23
C ASP A 422 -28.20 11.75 -16.86
N ILE A 423 -27.47 12.07 -17.92
CA ILE A 423 -26.53 11.17 -18.58
C ILE A 423 -25.18 11.85 -18.61
N MET A 424 -24.32 11.48 -17.67
CA MET A 424 -22.95 11.99 -17.56
C MET A 424 -22.02 11.25 -18.54
N LEU A 425 -21.34 12.00 -19.41
CA LEU A 425 -20.27 11.49 -20.28
C LEU A 425 -18.90 11.87 -19.71
N GLY A 426 -17.83 11.63 -20.47
CA GLY A 426 -16.46 11.96 -20.10
C GLY A 426 -15.74 10.80 -19.41
N TYR A 427 -14.47 11.01 -19.08
CA TYR A 427 -13.63 10.05 -18.39
C TYR A 427 -14.17 9.74 -16.99
N GLY A 428 -14.02 8.50 -16.54
CA GLY A 428 -14.60 8.01 -15.28
C GLY A 428 -16.07 7.59 -15.36
N SER A 429 -16.83 8.06 -16.35
CA SER A 429 -18.23 7.66 -16.56
C SER A 429 -18.36 6.34 -17.33
N HIS A 430 -19.53 5.69 -17.25
CA HIS A 430 -19.83 4.48 -18.02
C HIS A 430 -19.66 4.71 -19.55
N ALA A 431 -19.21 3.68 -20.28
CA ALA A 431 -18.87 3.78 -21.70
C ALA A 431 -20.08 4.01 -22.63
N ASP A 432 -21.26 3.49 -22.28
CA ASP A 432 -22.53 3.73 -22.99
C ASP A 432 -23.74 3.74 -22.04
N MET A 433 -23.83 4.75 -21.16
CA MET A 433 -24.91 4.80 -20.15
C MET A 433 -26.30 4.91 -20.81
N ALA A 434 -26.41 5.68 -21.89
CA ALA A 434 -27.65 5.79 -22.66
C ALA A 434 -28.10 4.41 -23.17
N GLY A 435 -27.21 3.65 -23.82
CA GLY A 435 -27.48 2.30 -24.28
C GLY A 435 -27.95 1.35 -23.17
N SER A 436 -27.33 1.43 -21.99
CA SER A 436 -27.67 0.59 -20.84
C SER A 436 -29.06 0.86 -20.24
N LEU A 437 -29.53 2.11 -20.26
CA LEU A 437 -30.84 2.48 -19.68
C LEU A 437 -32.01 2.28 -20.66
N ILE A 438 -31.77 2.32 -21.97
CA ILE A 438 -32.81 2.26 -23.01
C ILE A 438 -33.72 1.02 -22.93
N PRO A 439 -33.21 -0.22 -22.71
CA PRO A 439 -34.09 -1.39 -22.61
C PRO A 439 -35.15 -1.24 -21.52
N THR A 440 -34.74 -0.78 -20.33
CA THR A 440 -35.65 -0.52 -19.21
C THR A 440 -36.60 0.63 -19.52
N ILE A 441 -36.12 1.72 -20.12
CA ILE A 441 -37.00 2.85 -20.49
C ILE A 441 -38.12 2.38 -21.43
N LYS A 442 -37.81 1.59 -22.46
CA LYS A 442 -38.80 1.05 -23.40
C LYS A 442 -39.81 0.11 -22.72
N GLU A 443 -39.33 -0.75 -21.82
CA GLU A 443 -40.19 -1.63 -21.02
C GLU A 443 -41.17 -0.81 -20.17
N LEU A 444 -40.68 0.22 -19.50
CA LEU A 444 -41.46 1.07 -18.61
C LEU A 444 -42.46 1.95 -19.36
N GLN A 445 -42.09 2.48 -20.53
CA GLN A 445 -43.02 3.16 -21.44
C GLN A 445 -44.16 2.22 -21.84
N ALA A 446 -43.85 0.99 -22.29
CA ALA A 446 -44.86 0.01 -22.66
C ALA A 446 -45.75 -0.38 -21.46
N LYS A 447 -45.19 -0.49 -20.25
CA LYS A 447 -45.93 -0.74 -19.00
C LYS A 447 -46.89 0.41 -18.68
N ALA A 448 -46.47 1.65 -18.87
CA ALA A 448 -47.33 2.83 -18.69
C ALA A 448 -48.47 2.88 -19.72
N ASP A 449 -48.15 2.67 -21.01
CA ASP A 449 -49.11 2.65 -22.10
C ASP A 449 -50.17 1.55 -21.93
N ALA A 450 -49.75 0.35 -21.52
CA ALA A 450 -50.65 -0.77 -21.22
C ALA A 450 -51.61 -0.47 -20.07
N ALA A 451 -51.23 0.42 -19.14
CA ALA A 451 -52.06 0.91 -18.04
C ALA A 451 -52.90 2.15 -18.43
N GLY A 452 -52.87 2.58 -19.70
CA GLY A 452 -53.67 3.72 -20.19
C GLY A 452 -53.21 5.07 -19.66
N ARG A 453 -51.94 5.19 -19.27
CA ARG A 453 -51.35 6.42 -18.73
C ARG A 453 -50.10 6.79 -19.53
N LYS A 454 -49.84 8.09 -19.66
CA LYS A 454 -48.61 8.61 -20.26
C LYS A 454 -47.57 8.86 -19.16
N VAL A 455 -46.32 8.51 -19.40
CA VAL A 455 -45.20 8.93 -18.55
C VAL A 455 -44.12 9.49 -19.47
N PHE A 456 -43.72 10.74 -19.24
CA PHE A 456 -42.68 11.39 -20.02
C PHE A 456 -41.33 11.06 -19.42
N PHE A 457 -40.45 10.48 -20.23
CA PHE A 457 -39.04 10.34 -19.88
C PHE A 457 -38.29 11.55 -20.44
N ILE A 458 -37.64 12.31 -19.56
CA ILE A 458 -36.89 13.51 -19.91
C ILE A 458 -35.46 13.32 -19.43
N ALA A 459 -34.48 13.67 -20.27
CA ALA A 459 -33.09 13.53 -19.90
C ALA A 459 -32.26 14.75 -20.34
N THR A 460 -31.19 15.03 -19.58
CA THR A 460 -30.09 15.89 -20.04
C THR A 460 -28.82 15.05 -20.25
N VAL A 461 -28.02 15.42 -21.25
CA VAL A 461 -26.72 14.78 -21.52
C VAL A 461 -25.61 15.77 -21.17
N CYS A 462 -24.91 15.51 -20.07
CA CYS A 462 -23.76 16.30 -19.64
C CYS A 462 -22.50 15.77 -20.33
N GLY A 463 -22.09 16.42 -21.42
CA GLY A 463 -20.91 16.01 -22.18
C GLY A 463 -20.61 16.88 -23.39
N THR A 464 -19.47 16.62 -24.04
CA THR A 464 -19.05 17.30 -25.26
C THR A 464 -18.99 16.37 -26.46
N ARG A 465 -18.96 16.94 -27.67
CA ARG A 465 -18.71 16.18 -28.90
C ARG A 465 -17.31 15.57 -29.00
N ARG A 466 -16.43 15.87 -28.03
CA ARG A 466 -15.06 15.34 -27.95
C ARG A 466 -14.93 14.19 -26.95
N ASP A 467 -15.96 13.94 -26.14
CA ASP A 467 -15.99 12.80 -25.24
C ASP A 467 -16.02 11.49 -26.02
N TYR A 468 -15.29 10.49 -25.53
CA TYR A 468 -15.07 9.23 -26.24
C TYR A 468 -16.35 8.39 -26.38
N GLN A 469 -17.36 8.61 -25.52
CA GLN A 469 -18.66 7.94 -25.62
C GLN A 469 -19.48 8.40 -26.84
N GLY A 470 -19.19 9.58 -27.40
CA GLY A 470 -19.95 10.18 -28.50
C GLY A 470 -21.25 10.86 -28.05
N TYR A 471 -21.21 12.18 -27.86
CA TYR A 471 -22.36 12.99 -27.43
C TYR A 471 -23.58 12.87 -28.35
N ASP A 472 -23.40 13.11 -29.65
CA ASP A 472 -24.52 13.09 -30.60
C ASP A 472 -25.14 11.67 -30.71
N GLU A 473 -24.32 10.62 -30.55
CA GLU A 473 -24.80 9.23 -30.52
C GLU A 473 -25.67 8.95 -29.29
N ALA A 474 -25.22 9.34 -28.10
CA ALA A 474 -25.99 9.20 -26.87
C ALA A 474 -27.33 9.94 -26.94
N VAL A 475 -27.31 11.19 -27.43
CA VAL A 475 -28.53 12.00 -27.64
C VAL A 475 -29.49 11.31 -28.62
N ASN A 476 -28.99 10.83 -29.76
CA ASN A 476 -29.83 10.18 -30.77
C ASN A 476 -30.45 8.88 -30.25
N LYS A 477 -29.67 8.02 -29.57
CA LYS A 477 -30.16 6.78 -28.96
C LYS A 477 -31.35 7.03 -28.01
N LEU A 478 -31.25 8.05 -27.17
CA LEU A 478 -32.30 8.44 -26.23
C LEU A 478 -33.54 8.97 -26.95
N LYS A 479 -33.37 9.85 -27.94
CA LYS A 479 -34.48 10.38 -28.76
C LYS A 479 -35.22 9.27 -29.52
N GLU A 480 -34.49 8.31 -30.10
CA GLU A 480 -35.07 7.13 -30.77
C GLU A 480 -35.83 6.21 -29.81
N ALA A 481 -35.50 6.24 -28.51
CA ALA A 481 -36.25 5.55 -27.46
C ALA A 481 -37.45 6.36 -26.91
N GLY A 482 -37.79 7.50 -27.53
CA GLY A 482 -38.92 8.34 -27.09
C GLY A 482 -38.63 9.17 -25.84
N VAL A 483 -37.36 9.37 -25.49
CA VAL A 483 -36.95 10.27 -24.40
C VAL A 483 -36.85 11.70 -24.94
N ILE A 484 -37.38 12.67 -24.21
CA ILE A 484 -37.20 14.10 -24.50
C ILE A 484 -35.82 14.51 -24.00
N VAL A 485 -34.89 14.75 -24.92
CA VAL A 485 -33.49 15.07 -24.58
C VAL A 485 -33.25 16.58 -24.68
N CYS A 486 -32.86 17.18 -23.55
CA CYS A 486 -32.59 18.60 -23.41
C CYS A 486 -31.08 18.88 -23.34
N GLU A 487 -30.65 20.03 -23.87
CA GLU A 487 -29.22 20.36 -24.01
C GLU A 487 -28.52 20.69 -22.69
N ASN A 488 -29.25 21.03 -21.63
CA ASN A 488 -28.71 21.32 -20.30
C ASN A 488 -29.76 20.99 -19.22
N ASN A 489 -29.30 20.99 -17.97
CA ASN A 489 -30.12 20.60 -16.82
C ASN A 489 -31.30 21.56 -16.53
N LYS A 490 -31.07 22.88 -16.64
CA LYS A 490 -32.14 23.90 -16.50
C LYS A 490 -33.29 23.62 -17.47
N LEU A 491 -32.99 23.43 -18.75
CA LEU A 491 -34.00 23.19 -19.78
C LEU A 491 -34.74 21.87 -19.52
N ALA A 492 -34.04 20.81 -19.11
CA ALA A 492 -34.66 19.54 -18.74
C ALA A 492 -35.66 19.68 -17.57
N CYS A 493 -35.28 20.45 -16.55
CA CYS A 493 -36.15 20.76 -15.42
C CYS A 493 -37.37 21.59 -15.84
N GLN A 494 -37.16 22.63 -16.67
CA GLN A 494 -38.25 23.46 -17.20
C GLN A 494 -39.24 22.61 -18.02
N THR A 495 -38.75 21.74 -18.90
CA THR A 495 -39.60 20.83 -19.67
C THR A 495 -40.35 19.85 -18.77
N ALA A 496 -39.72 19.32 -17.72
CA ALA A 496 -40.37 18.45 -16.74
C ALA A 496 -41.48 19.17 -15.96
N ILE A 497 -41.24 20.40 -15.53
CA ILE A 497 -42.22 21.25 -14.85
C ILE A 497 -43.39 21.57 -15.79
N HIS A 498 -43.10 21.86 -17.06
CA HIS A 498 -44.12 22.11 -18.08
C HIS A 498 -44.96 20.87 -18.40
N ALA A 499 -44.33 19.68 -18.44
CA ALA A 499 -45.01 18.42 -18.71
C ALA A 499 -46.05 18.02 -17.65
N ILE A 500 -45.95 18.54 -16.43
CA ILE A 500 -46.96 18.39 -15.37
C ILE A 500 -47.92 19.60 -15.25
N GLY A 501 -47.92 20.48 -16.25
CA GLY A 501 -48.83 21.62 -16.37
C GLY A 501 -48.50 22.80 -15.48
N ARG A 502 -47.24 22.92 -15.04
CA ARG A 502 -46.73 24.06 -14.28
C ARG A 502 -45.74 24.87 -15.11
N ASP A 503 -45.28 25.99 -14.56
CA ASP A 503 -44.31 26.84 -15.23
C ASP A 503 -43.33 27.43 -14.22
N PHE A 504 -42.15 27.82 -14.70
CA PHE A 504 -41.10 28.47 -13.94
C PHE A 504 -40.51 29.63 -14.74
N GLN A 505 -40.52 30.82 -14.14
CA GLN A 505 -39.87 31.99 -14.72
C GLN A 505 -38.62 32.35 -13.92
N GLU A 506 -37.48 32.38 -14.62
CA GLU A 506 -36.23 32.89 -14.05
C GLU A 506 -36.35 34.41 -13.85
N PRO A 507 -35.95 34.94 -12.67
CA PRO A 507 -36.04 36.38 -12.42
C PRO A 507 -35.08 37.16 -13.32
N GLU A 508 -35.59 38.21 -13.98
CA GLU A 508 -34.72 39.20 -14.63
C GLU A 508 -33.97 40.01 -13.56
N LYS A 509 -32.65 40.04 -13.64
CA LYS A 509 -31.76 40.70 -12.68
C LYS A 509 -31.26 42.03 -13.25
N GLU A 510 -31.41 43.11 -12.50
CA GLU A 510 -30.79 44.39 -12.85
C GLU A 510 -29.28 44.37 -12.57
N ILE A 511 -28.51 45.17 -13.31
CA ILE A 511 -27.08 45.38 -13.05
C ILE A 511 -26.93 46.65 -12.21
N ARG A 512 -26.34 46.50 -11.01
CA ARG A 512 -26.03 47.59 -10.06
C ARG A 512 -24.56 47.97 -10.11
N ALA A 513 -24.23 49.14 -9.59
CA ALA A 513 -22.83 49.53 -9.37
C ALA A 513 -22.15 48.56 -8.40
N LYS A 514 -20.91 48.17 -8.70
CA LYS A 514 -20.13 47.23 -7.88
C LYS A 514 -19.76 47.84 -6.53
N GLU A 515 -20.02 47.14 -5.44
CA GLU A 515 -19.56 47.54 -4.11
C GLU A 515 -18.22 46.86 -3.79
N VAL A 516 -17.16 47.67 -3.64
CA VAL A 516 -15.82 47.15 -3.34
C VAL A 516 -15.61 47.10 -1.84
N VAL A 517 -15.34 45.92 -1.31
CA VAL A 517 -15.07 45.69 0.11
C VAL A 517 -13.56 45.56 0.30
N ALA A 518 -12.95 46.31 1.23
CA ALA A 518 -11.52 46.18 1.49
C ALA A 518 -11.16 44.74 1.92
N CYS A 519 -10.19 44.13 1.25
CA CYS A 519 -9.66 42.79 1.57
C CYS A 519 -8.17 42.72 1.28
N GLU A 520 -7.49 41.73 1.85
CA GLU A 520 -6.09 41.44 1.60
C GLU A 520 -5.97 40.50 0.39
N LYS A 521 -5.14 40.88 -0.59
CA LYS A 521 -4.75 40.04 -1.74
C LYS A 521 -3.37 39.45 -1.44
N HIS A 522 -3.22 38.13 -1.58
CA HIS A 522 -1.91 37.50 -1.47
C HIS A 522 -1.25 37.41 -2.84
N THR A 523 0.08 37.33 -2.85
CA THR A 523 0.82 37.05 -4.07
C THR A 523 0.91 35.53 -4.22
N PRO A 524 0.36 34.92 -5.28
CA PRO A 524 0.45 33.48 -5.50
C PRO A 524 1.91 33.04 -5.61
N ALA A 525 2.24 31.90 -5.02
CA ALA A 525 3.54 31.28 -5.20
C ALA A 525 3.79 30.91 -6.67
N GLU A 526 5.05 30.97 -7.12
CA GLU A 526 5.40 30.65 -8.50
C GLU A 526 5.06 29.20 -8.86
N THR A 527 5.21 28.26 -7.93
CA THR A 527 4.80 26.86 -8.07
C THR A 527 3.31 26.71 -8.41
N LEU A 528 2.45 27.54 -7.82
CA LEU A 528 1.01 27.53 -8.10
C LEU A 528 0.70 28.13 -9.47
N LYS A 529 1.42 29.17 -9.88
CA LYS A 529 1.32 29.75 -11.23
C LYS A 529 1.81 28.77 -12.30
N GLU A 530 2.90 28.05 -12.04
CA GLU A 530 3.42 26.98 -12.91
C GLU A 530 2.38 25.85 -13.06
N LEU A 531 1.75 25.43 -11.97
CA LEU A 531 0.68 24.42 -12.02
C LEU A 531 -0.45 24.83 -12.97
N LEU A 532 -0.83 26.10 -12.98
CA LEU A 532 -1.91 26.62 -13.84
C LEU A 532 -1.46 26.97 -15.25
N SER A 533 -0.17 27.14 -15.52
CA SER A 533 0.36 27.59 -16.82
C SER A 533 1.06 26.49 -17.64
N GLU A 534 1.47 25.40 -17.00
CA GLU A 534 2.12 24.26 -17.64
C GLU A 534 1.31 22.97 -17.54
N LYS A 535 1.55 22.03 -18.47
CA LYS A 535 0.98 20.69 -18.32
C LYS A 535 1.56 20.03 -17.06
N PRO A 536 0.74 19.36 -16.25
CA PRO A 536 1.21 18.73 -15.03
C PRO A 536 2.13 17.53 -15.33
N ARG A 537 3.09 17.32 -14.43
CA ARG A 537 3.99 16.15 -14.38
C ARG A 537 3.60 15.34 -13.17
N ILE A 538 2.99 14.18 -13.40
CA ILE A 538 2.11 13.54 -12.43
C ILE A 538 2.75 12.30 -11.81
N ILE A 539 2.71 12.20 -10.49
CA ILE A 539 2.78 10.91 -9.79
C ILE A 539 1.35 10.48 -9.50
N ASN A 540 0.88 9.44 -10.19
CA ASN A 540 -0.47 8.92 -9.99
C ASN A 540 -0.43 7.79 -8.95
N ILE A 541 -1.27 7.89 -7.92
CA ILE A 541 -1.34 6.97 -6.78
C ILE A 541 -2.76 6.44 -6.67
N GLY A 542 -2.94 5.15 -6.98
CA GLY A 542 -4.24 4.51 -7.04
C GLY A 542 -4.63 4.14 -8.47
N LEU A 543 -5.75 4.66 -8.96
CA LEU A 543 -6.43 4.25 -10.19
C LEU A 543 -5.55 4.47 -11.40
N LYS A 544 -5.07 3.38 -12.00
CA LYS A 544 -4.25 3.42 -13.22
C LYS A 544 -4.96 4.07 -14.41
N SER A 545 -6.28 3.96 -14.47
CA SER A 545 -7.09 4.63 -15.50
C SER A 545 -6.91 6.15 -15.50
N PHE A 546 -6.62 6.78 -14.35
CA PHE A 546 -6.33 8.21 -14.31
C PHE A 546 -4.97 8.53 -14.95
N ALA A 547 -3.96 7.70 -14.75
CA ALA A 547 -2.66 7.83 -15.42
C ALA A 547 -2.80 7.69 -16.94
N GLU A 548 -3.57 6.69 -17.40
CA GLU A 548 -3.81 6.45 -18.82
C GLU A 548 -4.48 7.65 -19.51
N VAL A 549 -5.48 8.26 -18.85
CA VAL A 549 -6.15 9.46 -19.38
C VAL A 549 -5.16 10.61 -19.50
N VAL A 550 -4.39 10.96 -18.46
CA VAL A 550 -3.48 12.11 -18.55
C VAL A 550 -2.35 11.90 -19.56
N GLU A 551 -1.90 10.66 -19.79
CA GLU A 551 -0.96 10.32 -20.87
C GLU A 551 -1.54 10.61 -22.26
N GLU A 552 -2.82 10.29 -22.49
CA GLU A 552 -3.49 10.57 -23.77
C GLU A 552 -3.52 12.08 -24.08
N PHE A 553 -3.47 12.92 -23.05
CA PHE A 553 -3.37 14.39 -23.17
C PHE A 553 -1.92 14.89 -23.12
N GLY A 554 -0.93 14.00 -23.18
CA GLY A 554 0.49 14.32 -23.32
C GLY A 554 1.14 14.86 -22.06
N CYS A 555 0.70 14.42 -20.88
CA CYS A 555 1.42 14.61 -19.62
C CYS A 555 2.51 13.54 -19.46
N GLU A 556 3.56 13.90 -18.74
CA GLU A 556 4.48 12.90 -18.20
C GLU A 556 3.84 12.34 -16.92
N VAL A 557 3.73 11.01 -16.80
CA VAL A 557 3.19 10.36 -15.60
C VAL A 557 4.06 9.19 -15.13
N VAL A 558 4.11 9.00 -13.82
CA VAL A 558 4.57 7.76 -13.19
C VAL A 558 3.40 7.14 -12.44
N GLN A 559 3.02 5.92 -12.80
CA GLN A 559 2.07 5.12 -12.04
C GLN A 559 2.77 4.53 -10.81
N TYR A 560 2.34 4.93 -9.62
CA TYR A 560 2.69 4.27 -8.37
C TYR A 560 1.60 3.24 -8.02
N ASP A 561 1.94 1.96 -8.21
CA ASP A 561 1.15 0.80 -7.75
C ASP A 561 1.22 0.70 -6.23
N TRP A 562 0.40 1.53 -5.59
CA TRP A 562 0.34 1.66 -4.14
C TRP A 562 -0.34 0.47 -3.49
N ALA A 563 0.16 0.08 -2.31
CA ALA A 563 -0.46 -0.87 -1.40
C ALA A 563 -0.36 -0.30 0.03
N PRO A 564 -1.32 -0.62 0.93
CA PRO A 564 -1.29 -0.08 2.27
C PRO A 564 -0.02 -0.49 3.02
N PRO A 565 0.78 0.48 3.52
CA PRO A 565 1.95 0.19 4.33
C PRO A 565 1.56 -0.61 5.58
N ALA A 566 2.50 -1.41 6.11
CA ALA A 566 2.27 -2.20 7.32
C ALA A 566 0.99 -3.07 7.27
N GLY A 567 0.64 -3.58 6.08
CA GLY A 567 -0.56 -4.39 5.89
C GLY A 567 -1.88 -3.68 6.20
N GLY A 568 -1.90 -2.35 6.19
CA GLY A 568 -3.09 -1.53 6.51
C GLY A 568 -3.32 -1.28 8.00
N ASN A 569 -2.37 -1.64 8.86
CA ASN A 569 -2.50 -1.39 10.29
C ASN A 569 -2.26 0.09 10.63
N VAL A 570 -3.34 0.85 10.82
CA VAL A 570 -3.31 2.30 11.10
C VAL A 570 -2.36 2.68 12.24
N LYS A 571 -2.29 1.87 13.31
CA LYS A 571 -1.38 2.13 14.44
C LYS A 571 0.08 2.05 14.00
N LEU A 572 0.44 1.04 13.21
CA LEU A 572 1.79 0.89 12.67
C LEU A 572 2.11 1.98 11.65
N ILE A 573 1.16 2.37 10.82
CA ILE A 573 1.34 3.46 9.86
C ILE A 573 1.63 4.79 10.59
N LYS A 574 0.85 5.13 11.63
CA LYS A 574 1.12 6.31 12.47
C LYS A 574 2.50 6.22 13.16
N THR A 575 2.87 5.04 13.64
CA THR A 575 4.19 4.77 14.23
C THR A 575 5.31 5.01 13.22
N LEU A 576 5.17 4.50 11.99
CA LEU A 576 6.14 4.68 10.91
C LEU A 576 6.25 6.15 10.50
N ASN A 577 5.14 6.88 10.40
CA ASN A 577 5.15 8.31 10.08
C ASN A 577 5.84 9.14 11.16
N PHE A 578 5.56 8.84 12.44
CA PHE A 578 6.28 9.46 13.54
C PHE A 578 7.78 9.20 13.43
N LEU A 579 8.20 7.95 13.22
CA LEU A 579 9.61 7.59 13.10
C LEU A 579 10.28 8.21 11.87
N ARG A 580 9.57 8.32 10.74
CA ARG A 580 10.08 8.95 9.51
C ARG A 580 10.36 10.44 9.73
N ASN A 581 9.47 11.12 10.46
CA ASN A 581 9.57 12.55 10.72
C ASN A 581 10.42 12.89 11.96
N TYR A 582 10.92 11.88 12.67
CA TYR A 582 11.80 12.10 13.82
C TYR A 582 13.23 12.39 13.35
N GLU A 583 13.73 13.59 13.68
CA GLU A 583 15.09 14.00 13.29
C GLU A 583 16.17 13.09 13.89
N GLY A 584 17.14 12.70 13.05
CA GLY A 584 18.38 12.03 13.47
C GLY A 584 18.37 10.49 13.43
N ILE A 585 17.25 9.81 13.11
CA ILE A 585 17.28 8.33 12.99
C ILE A 585 18.22 7.87 11.87
N GLU A 586 18.24 8.56 10.72
CA GLU A 586 19.13 8.21 9.62
C GLU A 586 20.62 8.35 9.99
N GLU A 587 20.97 9.37 10.78
CA GLU A 587 22.33 9.56 11.27
C GLU A 587 22.73 8.43 12.23
N LYS A 588 21.85 8.10 13.19
CA LYS A 588 22.04 6.98 14.12
C LYS A 588 22.19 5.64 13.40
N ASN A 589 21.37 5.40 12.38
CA ASN A 589 21.48 4.20 11.56
C ASN A 589 22.85 4.15 10.84
N ARG A 590 23.32 5.26 10.25
CA ARG A 590 24.64 5.33 9.61
C ARG A 590 25.79 5.04 10.59
N GLU A 591 25.68 5.42 11.87
CA GLU A 591 26.69 5.09 12.88
C GLU A 591 26.80 3.57 13.11
N VAL A 592 25.67 2.87 13.19
CA VAL A 592 25.64 1.39 13.29
C VAL A 592 26.33 0.77 12.08
N ILE A 593 26.00 1.24 10.88
CA ILE A 593 26.54 0.74 9.62
C ILE A 593 28.05 0.99 9.51
N ALA A 594 28.50 2.18 9.89
CA ALA A 594 29.91 2.53 9.88
C ALA A 594 30.75 1.58 10.74
N LYS A 595 30.24 1.15 11.91
CA LYS A 595 30.91 0.14 12.74
C LYS A 595 31.02 -1.22 12.05
N VAL A 596 29.96 -1.68 11.39
CA VAL A 596 29.98 -2.96 10.65
C VAL A 596 31.04 -2.91 9.53
N VAL A 597 31.09 -1.81 8.77
CA VAL A 597 32.06 -1.62 7.68
C VAL A 597 33.50 -1.53 8.21
N ALA A 598 33.71 -0.88 9.35
CA ALA A 598 35.04 -0.70 9.94
C ALA A 598 35.59 -1.97 10.61
N SER A 599 34.74 -2.98 10.85
CA SER A 599 35.07 -4.15 11.65
C SER A 599 36.29 -4.94 11.14
N GLN A 600 37.08 -5.48 12.08
CA GLN A 600 38.26 -6.30 11.81
C GLN A 600 38.21 -7.58 12.64
N PRO A 601 37.36 -8.55 12.25
CA PRO A 601 37.26 -9.83 12.92
C PRO A 601 38.46 -10.73 12.60
N VAL A 602 39.01 -11.32 13.67
CA VAL A 602 40.18 -12.20 13.62
C VAL A 602 39.89 -13.45 14.42
N LEU A 603 40.12 -14.62 13.81
CA LEU A 603 40.02 -15.91 14.48
C LEU A 603 41.31 -16.13 15.28
N LYS A 604 41.22 -16.10 16.61
CA LYS A 604 42.37 -16.13 17.52
C LYS A 604 42.68 -17.53 18.05
N ASP A 605 41.65 -18.33 18.32
CA ASP A 605 41.85 -19.61 19.00
C ASP A 605 40.68 -20.60 18.81
N ASN A 606 40.88 -21.83 19.27
CA ASN A 606 39.85 -22.83 19.52
C ASN A 606 40.12 -23.50 20.88
N VAL A 607 39.19 -23.34 21.82
CA VAL A 607 39.35 -23.70 23.24
C VAL A 607 38.08 -24.32 23.80
N ARG A 608 38.13 -24.88 25.02
CA ARG A 608 36.89 -25.36 25.67
C ARG A 608 36.01 -24.19 26.05
N ALA A 609 34.70 -24.34 25.87
CA ALA A 609 33.72 -23.28 26.07
C ALA A 609 33.83 -22.63 27.46
N LYS A 610 33.98 -23.44 28.52
CA LYS A 610 34.14 -22.98 29.91
C LYS A 610 35.38 -22.14 30.20
N GLU A 611 36.38 -22.16 29.32
CA GLU A 611 37.60 -21.36 29.49
C GLU A 611 37.39 -19.89 29.11
N VAL A 612 36.36 -19.61 28.29
CA VAL A 612 36.12 -18.28 27.72
C VAL A 612 34.70 -17.75 27.94
N ILE A 613 33.76 -18.62 28.33
CA ILE A 613 32.38 -18.27 28.66
C ILE A 613 32.17 -18.45 30.18
N PRO A 614 32.15 -17.35 30.96
CA PRO A 614 32.10 -17.41 32.42
C PRO A 614 30.77 -17.94 32.97
N GLU A 615 29.67 -17.84 32.23
CA GLU A 615 28.35 -18.30 32.63
C GLU A 615 28.31 -19.82 32.87
N PHE A 616 29.25 -20.59 32.31
CA PHE A 616 29.39 -22.02 32.63
C PHE A 616 29.84 -22.31 34.06
N ALA A 617 30.32 -21.31 34.82
CA ALA A 617 30.59 -21.47 36.25
C ALA A 617 29.32 -21.43 37.12
N GLU A 618 28.20 -20.98 36.56
CA GLU A 618 26.90 -20.94 37.24
C GLU A 618 26.33 -22.34 37.44
N ASN A 619 25.31 -22.46 38.31
CA ASN A 619 24.61 -23.71 38.58
C ASN A 619 25.55 -24.93 38.82
N ASN A 620 26.65 -24.70 39.54
CA ASN A 620 27.68 -25.72 39.82
C ASN A 620 28.26 -26.39 38.56
N GLY A 621 28.33 -25.68 37.43
CA GLY A 621 28.85 -26.20 36.16
C GLY A 621 27.81 -26.84 35.26
N LYS A 622 26.56 -27.03 35.73
CA LYS A 622 25.47 -27.63 34.95
C LYS A 622 24.69 -26.56 34.18
N VAL A 623 25.34 -26.00 33.16
CA VAL A 623 24.78 -24.99 32.27
C VAL A 623 24.88 -25.48 30.84
N ILE A 624 23.79 -25.36 30.09
CA ILE A 624 23.74 -25.61 28.65
C ILE A 624 23.29 -24.31 27.96
N LEU A 625 24.06 -23.87 26.96
CA LEU A 625 23.61 -22.78 26.11
C LEU A 625 22.77 -23.31 24.96
N HIS A 626 21.90 -22.47 24.41
CA HIS A 626 21.02 -22.85 23.29
C HIS A 626 20.83 -21.71 22.28
N ALA A 627 20.47 -22.05 21.04
CA ALA A 627 20.14 -21.05 20.03
C ALA A 627 18.81 -20.32 20.31
N GLY A 628 18.62 -19.14 19.72
CA GLY A 628 17.38 -18.37 19.74
C GLY A 628 17.19 -17.49 20.99
N PRO A 629 16.04 -16.80 21.09
CA PRO A 629 15.67 -16.04 22.29
C PRO A 629 15.43 -16.97 23.51
N PRO A 630 15.33 -16.43 24.74
CA PRO A 630 15.05 -17.22 25.95
C PRO A 630 13.86 -18.18 25.77
N VAL A 631 14.03 -19.45 26.14
CA VAL A 631 12.97 -20.47 26.02
C VAL A 631 13.05 -21.49 27.15
N ASP A 632 11.89 -21.93 27.62
CA ASP A 632 11.79 -23.04 28.58
C ASP A 632 12.08 -24.37 27.86
N TYR A 633 12.75 -25.31 28.54
CA TYR A 633 13.05 -26.65 28.01
C TYR A 633 11.82 -27.37 27.42
N LYS A 634 10.66 -27.27 28.09
CA LYS A 634 9.39 -27.88 27.64
C LYS A 634 8.90 -27.37 26.27
N ASN A 635 9.32 -26.16 25.87
CA ASN A 635 8.95 -25.53 24.60
C ASN A 635 10.00 -25.78 23.51
N MET A 636 11.18 -26.31 23.87
CA MET A 636 12.17 -26.71 22.87
C MET A 636 11.63 -27.87 22.03
N PRO A 637 11.77 -27.86 20.70
CA PRO A 637 11.33 -28.98 19.87
C PRO A 637 12.16 -30.23 20.13
N ASP A 638 11.62 -31.40 19.79
CA ASP A 638 12.23 -32.70 20.09
C ASP A 638 13.70 -32.83 19.62
N PRO A 639 14.12 -32.37 18.43
CA PRO A 639 15.54 -32.41 18.04
C PRO A 639 16.45 -31.56 18.95
N MET A 640 15.95 -30.42 19.43
CA MET A 640 16.71 -29.58 20.36
C MET A 640 16.79 -30.23 21.74
N GLN A 641 15.71 -30.87 22.21
CA GLN A 641 15.75 -31.69 23.44
C GLN A 641 16.71 -32.89 23.31
N GLY A 642 16.71 -33.59 22.18
CA GLY A 642 17.67 -34.66 21.89
C GLY A 642 19.12 -34.16 21.89
N SER A 643 19.35 -32.95 21.38
CA SER A 643 20.67 -32.29 21.45
C SER A 643 21.08 -32.02 22.91
N CYS A 644 20.15 -31.60 23.76
CA CYS A 644 20.39 -31.45 25.21
C CYS A 644 20.77 -32.78 25.86
N VAL A 645 20.03 -33.86 25.56
CA VAL A 645 20.37 -35.21 26.05
C VAL A 645 21.80 -35.59 25.65
N GLY A 646 22.17 -35.42 24.38
CA GLY A 646 23.53 -35.70 23.93
C GLY A 646 24.61 -34.87 24.63
N ALA A 647 24.32 -33.60 24.96
CA ALA A 647 25.22 -32.76 25.74
C ALA A 647 25.38 -33.26 27.18
N VAL A 648 24.30 -33.68 27.85
CA VAL A 648 24.36 -34.29 29.20
C VAL A 648 25.22 -35.56 29.20
N MET A 649 25.05 -36.40 28.18
CA MET A 649 25.84 -37.62 28.00
C MET A 649 27.32 -37.32 27.70
N PHE A 650 27.60 -36.31 26.87
CA PHE A 650 28.96 -35.87 26.55
C PHE A 650 29.69 -35.31 27.77
N GLU A 651 28.98 -34.57 28.63
CA GLU A 651 29.52 -34.01 29.87
C GLU A 651 29.59 -35.02 31.03
N GLU A 652 29.11 -36.25 30.80
CA GLU A 652 29.10 -37.34 31.79
C GLU A 652 28.31 -36.97 33.06
N TRP A 653 27.24 -36.18 32.90
CA TRP A 653 26.34 -35.79 33.98
C TRP A 653 25.29 -36.87 34.30
N ALA A 654 25.03 -37.78 33.35
CA ALA A 654 24.13 -38.92 33.48
C ALA A 654 24.75 -40.15 32.79
N GLU A 655 24.41 -41.36 33.26
CA GLU A 655 24.91 -42.61 32.66
C GLU A 655 23.97 -43.16 31.57
N THR A 656 22.70 -42.76 31.61
CA THR A 656 21.65 -43.24 30.67
C THR A 656 20.80 -42.09 30.14
N GLU A 657 20.17 -42.31 28.98
CA GLU A 657 19.22 -41.35 28.40
C GLU A 657 18.06 -41.04 29.35
N GLU A 658 17.54 -42.04 30.06
CA GLU A 658 16.42 -41.86 31.01
C GLU A 658 16.80 -40.94 32.18
N GLU A 659 18.03 -41.05 32.68
CA GLU A 659 18.57 -40.14 33.70
C GLU A 659 18.78 -38.74 33.13
N ALA A 660 19.36 -38.63 31.92
CA ALA A 660 19.57 -37.34 31.27
C ALA A 660 18.26 -36.58 31.05
N ARG A 661 17.21 -37.25 30.57
CA ARG A 661 15.87 -36.66 30.39
C ARG A 661 15.26 -36.20 31.72
N LYS A 662 15.35 -37.02 32.77
CA LYS A 662 14.87 -36.63 34.12
C LYS A 662 15.60 -35.39 34.63
N MET A 663 16.92 -35.29 34.46
CA MET A 663 17.68 -34.11 34.88
C MET A 663 17.22 -32.83 34.16
N LEU A 664 16.97 -32.94 32.85
CA LEU A 664 16.48 -31.84 32.02
C LEU A 664 15.07 -31.41 32.43
N GLU A 665 14.16 -32.37 32.63
CA GLU A 665 12.76 -32.14 33.02
C GLU A 665 12.62 -31.59 34.45
N ASN A 666 13.49 -32.01 35.37
CA ASN A 666 13.49 -31.54 36.76
C ASN A 666 14.11 -30.14 36.93
N GLY A 667 14.66 -29.54 35.86
CA GLY A 667 15.31 -28.24 35.92
C GLY A 667 16.66 -28.24 36.65
N GLU A 668 17.36 -29.37 36.69
CA GLU A 668 18.70 -29.46 37.29
C GLU A 668 19.78 -28.76 36.44
N ILE A 669 19.46 -28.47 35.19
CA ILE A 669 20.34 -27.81 34.22
C ILE A 669 19.79 -26.42 33.92
N LYS A 670 20.66 -25.43 34.00
CA LYS A 670 20.32 -24.05 33.62
C LYS A 670 20.51 -23.85 32.12
N PHE A 671 19.48 -23.33 31.46
CA PHE A 671 19.52 -22.94 30.05
C PHE A 671 19.75 -21.45 29.89
N ILE A 672 20.66 -21.06 28.98
CA ILE A 672 20.95 -19.67 28.67
C ILE A 672 21.07 -19.52 27.14
N PRO A 673 20.45 -18.50 26.52
CA PRO A 673 20.67 -18.22 25.10
C PRO A 673 22.15 -17.97 24.78
N CYS A 674 22.65 -18.55 23.71
CA CYS A 674 24.01 -18.29 23.22
C CYS A 674 24.26 -16.78 23.06
N HIS A 675 23.29 -16.04 22.51
CA HIS A 675 23.39 -14.59 22.30
C HIS A 675 23.63 -13.78 23.59
N HIS A 676 23.28 -14.32 24.76
CA HIS A 676 23.53 -13.69 26.07
C HIS A 676 24.95 -13.92 26.59
N CYS A 677 25.66 -14.92 26.06
CA CYS A 677 27.01 -15.31 26.46
C CYS A 677 28.08 -14.91 25.43
N ASN A 678 27.80 -13.92 24.58
CA ASN A 678 28.59 -13.58 23.38
C ASN A 678 28.82 -14.80 22.45
N ALA A 679 27.93 -15.78 22.46
CA ALA A 679 28.03 -16.98 21.65
C ALA A 679 26.92 -17.03 20.59
N VAL A 680 27.08 -17.93 19.63
CA VAL A 680 26.06 -18.34 18.66
C VAL A 680 26.20 -19.83 18.38
N GLY A 681 25.07 -20.51 18.17
CA GLY A 681 25.02 -21.94 17.90
C GLY A 681 24.21 -22.30 16.65
N PRO A 682 24.71 -23.17 15.76
CA PRO A 682 23.94 -23.63 14.60
C PRO A 682 22.81 -24.57 15.02
N MET A 683 21.66 -24.50 14.35
CA MET A 683 20.49 -25.36 14.58
C MET A 683 20.02 -25.35 16.05
N GLY A 684 20.03 -26.47 16.79
CA GLY A 684 19.68 -26.43 18.22
C GLY A 684 20.61 -25.53 19.05
N GLY A 685 21.82 -25.26 18.56
CA GLY A 685 22.80 -24.39 19.19
C GLY A 685 23.31 -24.85 20.55
N ILE A 686 23.06 -26.12 20.88
CA ILE A 686 23.41 -26.69 22.18
C ILE A 686 24.92 -26.64 22.38
N THR A 687 25.35 -25.91 23.40
CA THR A 687 26.77 -25.74 23.76
C THR A 687 26.95 -26.03 25.25
N SER A 688 27.83 -26.97 25.58
CA SER A 688 28.15 -27.37 26.95
C SER A 688 29.60 -27.03 27.35
N PRO A 689 29.94 -27.04 28.65
CA PRO A 689 31.22 -26.53 29.17
C PRO A 689 32.50 -27.06 28.49
N ASN A 690 32.53 -28.35 28.12
CA ASN A 690 33.71 -29.00 27.55
C ASN A 690 33.69 -29.09 26.01
N MET A 691 32.64 -28.58 25.34
CA MET A 691 32.67 -28.47 23.88
C MET A 691 33.73 -27.46 23.45
N ALA A 692 34.37 -27.70 22.31
CA ALA A 692 35.36 -26.78 21.78
C ALA A 692 34.69 -25.68 20.94
N VAL A 693 35.07 -24.43 21.18
CA VAL A 693 34.52 -23.23 20.54
C VAL A 693 35.64 -22.43 19.89
N PHE A 694 35.35 -21.87 18.72
CA PHE A 694 36.17 -20.84 18.10
C PHE A 694 36.09 -19.54 18.89
N VAL A 695 37.21 -18.82 18.94
CA VAL A 695 37.31 -17.49 19.55
C VAL A 695 37.57 -16.48 18.43
N VAL A 696 36.54 -15.72 18.06
CA VAL A 696 36.66 -14.61 17.13
C VAL A 696 36.72 -13.31 17.92
N GLU A 697 37.76 -12.51 17.69
CA GLU A 697 37.93 -11.18 18.27
C GLU A 697 37.73 -10.13 17.18
N ASN A 698 36.82 -9.18 17.39
CA ASN A 698 36.72 -7.99 16.56
C ASN A 698 37.65 -6.92 17.15
N GLU A 699 38.80 -6.72 16.52
CA GLU A 699 39.86 -5.85 17.05
C GLU A 699 39.41 -4.38 17.19
N THR A 700 38.53 -3.93 16.30
CA THR A 700 37.99 -2.55 16.35
C THR A 700 37.02 -2.30 17.51
N GLY A 701 36.22 -3.31 17.87
CA GLY A 701 35.24 -3.25 18.96
C GLY A 701 35.78 -3.74 20.30
N ALA A 702 37.00 -4.30 20.32
CA ALA A 702 37.63 -4.95 21.47
C ALA A 702 36.70 -5.98 22.17
N ASN A 703 35.89 -6.70 21.37
CA ASN A 703 34.96 -7.71 21.85
C ASN A 703 35.20 -9.07 21.19
N LYS A 704 34.72 -10.13 21.84
CA LYS A 704 34.88 -11.51 21.39
C LYS A 704 33.53 -12.18 21.21
N ALA A 705 33.48 -13.13 20.29
CA ALA A 705 32.34 -14.02 20.14
C ALA A 705 32.78 -15.47 19.92
N TYR A 706 31.87 -16.39 20.24
CA TYR A 706 32.14 -17.81 20.30
C TYR A 706 31.13 -18.63 19.51
N CYS A 707 31.59 -19.72 18.90
CA CYS A 707 30.73 -20.70 18.27
C CYS A 707 31.39 -22.08 18.36
N THR A 708 30.61 -23.15 18.53
CA THR A 708 31.12 -24.53 18.48
C THR A 708 31.74 -24.83 17.11
N MET A 709 32.44 -25.95 16.97
CA MET A 709 32.92 -26.39 15.66
C MET A 709 31.84 -27.15 14.88
N ASN A 710 31.92 -27.12 13.55
CA ASN A 710 31.06 -27.94 12.71
C ASN A 710 31.42 -29.44 12.90
N GLU A 711 30.41 -30.27 13.20
CA GLU A 711 30.57 -31.70 13.50
C GLU A 711 30.76 -32.59 12.26
N GLY A 712 30.75 -32.01 11.06
CA GLY A 712 30.84 -32.74 9.79
C GLY A 712 29.48 -33.11 9.21
N ILE A 713 29.49 -34.10 8.32
CA ILE A 713 28.32 -34.64 7.61
C ILE A 713 27.77 -35.86 8.38
N GLY A 714 26.48 -36.14 8.20
CA GLY A 714 25.80 -37.31 8.78
C GLY A 714 25.00 -36.97 10.03
N LYS A 715 24.84 -37.96 10.93
CA LYS A 715 24.21 -37.76 12.24
C LYS A 715 25.12 -36.88 13.10
N VAL A 716 24.56 -35.78 13.59
CA VAL A 716 25.29 -34.77 14.36
C VAL A 716 24.39 -34.19 15.45
N LEU A 717 25.00 -33.71 16.53
CA LEU A 717 24.31 -33.20 17.70
C LEU A 717 23.45 -32.00 17.35
N ARG A 718 23.92 -31.07 16.52
CA ARG A 718 23.16 -29.86 16.16
C ARG A 718 21.77 -30.13 15.57
N PHE A 719 21.53 -31.32 14.98
CA PHE A 719 20.23 -31.76 14.46
C PHE A 719 19.51 -32.76 15.39
N GLY A 720 19.94 -32.90 16.64
CA GLY A 720 19.31 -33.76 17.64
C GLY A 720 19.74 -35.22 17.64
N ALA A 721 20.82 -35.60 16.96
CA ALA A 721 21.36 -36.96 17.08
C ALA A 721 22.36 -37.06 18.23
N TYR A 722 22.28 -38.14 19.02
CA TYR A 722 23.08 -38.31 20.23
C TYR A 722 23.49 -39.77 20.47
N ASP A 723 23.53 -40.59 19.41
CA ASP A 723 24.06 -41.95 19.53
C ASP A 723 25.56 -41.95 19.86
N GLU A 724 26.08 -43.12 20.20
CA GLU A 724 27.46 -43.27 20.68
C GLU A 724 28.50 -42.72 19.68
N GLU A 725 28.22 -42.82 18.37
CA GLU A 725 29.06 -42.25 17.33
C GLU A 725 29.17 -40.72 17.45
N VAL A 726 28.04 -40.02 17.66
CA VAL A 726 28.02 -38.56 17.85
C VAL A 726 28.80 -38.16 19.09
N VAL A 727 28.54 -38.80 20.24
CA VAL A 727 29.24 -38.48 21.50
C VAL A 727 30.74 -38.74 21.38
N ASN A 728 31.15 -39.83 20.74
CA ASN A 728 32.56 -40.13 20.50
C ASN A 728 33.22 -39.12 19.56
N ARG A 729 32.49 -38.64 18.53
CA ARG A 729 32.97 -37.56 17.67
C ARG A 729 33.17 -36.27 18.45
N LEU A 730 32.23 -35.89 19.33
CA LEU A 730 32.37 -34.71 20.19
C LEU A 730 33.57 -34.83 21.13
N ARG A 731 33.84 -36.02 21.69
CA ARG A 731 35.05 -36.28 22.50
C ARG A 731 36.32 -36.12 21.67
N TRP A 732 36.37 -36.67 20.45
CA TRP A 732 37.50 -36.46 19.54
C TRP A 732 37.66 -34.98 19.16
N MET A 733 36.56 -34.26 18.95
CA MET A 733 36.60 -32.83 18.67
C MET A 733 37.16 -32.02 19.85
N ARG A 734 36.79 -32.39 21.10
CA ARG A 734 37.31 -31.80 22.34
C ARG A 734 38.80 -32.09 22.54
N ASP A 735 39.23 -33.32 22.30
CA ASP A 735 40.56 -33.80 22.72
C ASP A 735 41.62 -33.74 21.61
N VAL A 736 41.20 -33.70 20.33
CA VAL A 736 42.11 -33.74 19.17
C VAL A 736 41.89 -32.54 18.24
N LEU A 737 40.70 -32.42 17.63
CA LEU A 737 40.47 -31.39 16.60
C LEU A 737 40.66 -29.97 17.14
N GLY A 738 39.94 -29.63 18.21
CA GLY A 738 39.97 -28.30 18.82
C GLY A 738 41.38 -27.89 19.28
N PRO A 739 42.07 -28.71 20.10
CA PRO A 739 43.43 -28.40 20.54
C PRO A 739 44.44 -28.21 19.40
N ILE A 740 44.36 -29.02 18.33
CA ILE A 740 45.23 -28.88 17.15
C ILE A 740 44.93 -27.57 16.40
N LEU A 741 43.66 -27.25 16.16
CA LEU A 741 43.27 -25.99 15.52
C LEU A 741 43.65 -24.77 16.36
N GLY A 742 43.40 -24.80 17.66
CA GLY A 742 43.81 -23.72 18.57
C GLY A 742 45.32 -23.53 18.59
N LYS A 743 46.09 -24.63 18.55
CA LYS A 743 47.55 -24.55 18.42
C LYS A 743 47.98 -23.96 17.07
N ALA A 744 47.32 -24.30 15.97
CA ALA A 744 47.61 -23.74 14.65
C ALA A 744 47.36 -22.23 14.65
N LEU A 745 46.19 -21.79 15.14
CA LEU A 745 45.81 -20.38 15.20
C LEU A 745 46.77 -19.57 16.07
N ARG A 746 47.12 -20.06 17.27
CA ARG A 746 48.09 -19.40 18.17
C ARG A 746 49.51 -19.33 17.60
N SER A 747 49.86 -20.17 16.61
CA SER A 747 51.17 -20.09 15.94
C SER A 747 51.24 -18.96 14.90
N MET A 748 50.09 -18.41 14.50
CA MET A 748 50.02 -17.24 13.63
C MET A 748 50.21 -15.98 14.47
N GLU A 749 51.13 -15.10 14.05
CA GLU A 749 51.51 -13.88 14.81
C GLU A 749 50.30 -13.03 15.24
N ASN A 750 49.30 -12.89 14.36
CA ASN A 750 48.11 -12.07 14.61
C ASN A 750 46.80 -12.89 14.62
N GLY A 751 46.84 -14.21 14.52
CA GLY A 751 45.67 -15.04 14.20
C GLY A 751 45.26 -14.97 12.73
N LEU A 752 44.11 -15.55 12.38
CA LEU A 752 43.61 -15.57 11.00
C LEU A 752 42.61 -14.43 10.76
N ALA A 753 42.98 -13.45 9.93
CA ALA A 753 42.09 -12.36 9.53
C ALA A 753 40.93 -12.90 8.67
N ILE A 754 39.68 -12.61 9.08
CA ILE A 754 38.50 -13.26 8.50
C ILE A 754 37.97 -12.49 7.28
N ASN A 755 37.96 -11.15 7.30
CA ASN A 755 37.45 -10.33 6.19
C ASN A 755 38.12 -10.66 4.83
N PRO A 756 39.46 -10.80 4.73
CA PRO A 756 40.10 -11.17 3.46
C PRO A 756 39.72 -12.58 2.96
N LEU A 757 39.32 -13.48 3.86
CA LEU A 757 38.85 -14.81 3.50
C LEU A 757 37.42 -14.72 2.95
N ILE A 758 36.52 -14.02 3.65
CA ILE A 758 35.14 -13.76 3.19
C ILE A 758 35.15 -13.10 1.81
N ALA A 759 35.94 -12.03 1.62
CA ALA A 759 36.02 -11.31 0.35
C ALA A 759 36.47 -12.20 -0.83
N LYS A 760 37.32 -13.21 -0.58
CA LYS A 760 37.71 -14.19 -1.61
C LYS A 760 36.62 -15.22 -1.86
N ALA A 761 36.08 -15.80 -0.78
CA ALA A 761 35.11 -16.88 -0.87
C ALA A 761 33.77 -16.43 -1.49
N ILE A 762 33.33 -15.20 -1.22
CA ILE A 762 32.11 -14.65 -1.84
C ILE A 762 32.27 -14.52 -3.37
N ALA A 763 33.46 -14.15 -3.83
CA ALA A 763 33.80 -14.11 -5.25
C ALA A 763 33.96 -15.51 -5.89
N MET A 764 34.10 -16.55 -5.08
CA MET A 764 34.08 -17.97 -5.46
C MET A 764 32.68 -18.61 -5.29
N GLY A 765 31.69 -17.77 -5.02
CA GLY A 765 30.27 -18.06 -5.04
C GLY A 765 29.69 -18.55 -3.71
N ASP A 766 30.38 -18.39 -2.60
CA ASP A 766 29.80 -18.71 -1.28
C ASP A 766 28.86 -17.60 -0.83
N GLU A 767 27.78 -17.98 -0.14
CA GLU A 767 26.90 -17.06 0.61
C GLU A 767 27.02 -17.25 2.12
N PHE A 768 27.84 -18.21 2.58
CA PHE A 768 28.24 -18.40 3.97
C PHE A 768 27.18 -18.92 4.96
N HIS A 769 26.00 -19.33 4.49
CA HIS A 769 25.00 -20.00 5.30
C HIS A 769 24.77 -21.45 4.84
N GLN A 770 24.27 -21.65 3.63
CA GLN A 770 24.08 -22.97 3.00
C GLN A 770 25.24 -23.42 2.11
N ARG A 771 26.01 -22.49 1.55
CA ARG A 771 27.19 -22.79 0.75
C ARG A 771 28.42 -22.11 1.35
N ASN A 772 29.30 -22.95 1.90
CA ASN A 772 30.56 -22.58 2.58
C ASN A 772 31.79 -23.31 1.96
N ILE A 773 31.66 -23.83 0.73
CA ILE A 773 32.66 -24.72 0.12
C ILE A 773 33.98 -23.96 -0.11
N ALA A 774 33.90 -22.77 -0.71
CA ALA A 774 35.10 -21.98 -0.99
C ALA A 774 35.77 -21.51 0.29
N ALA A 775 35.00 -21.04 1.27
CA ALA A 775 35.51 -20.57 2.55
C ALA A 775 36.15 -21.70 3.36
N SER A 776 35.53 -22.88 3.39
CA SER A 776 36.09 -24.08 4.05
C SER A 776 37.38 -24.55 3.38
N LEU A 777 37.45 -24.50 2.04
CA LEU A 777 38.66 -24.80 1.28
C LEU A 777 39.78 -23.79 1.55
N VAL A 778 39.47 -22.49 1.59
CA VAL A 778 40.47 -21.46 1.92
C VAL A 778 40.93 -21.63 3.36
N PHE A 779 40.04 -21.95 4.31
CA PHE A 779 40.42 -22.24 5.68
C PHE A 779 41.36 -23.46 5.79
N LEU A 780 41.04 -24.56 5.11
CA LEU A 780 41.90 -25.74 5.01
C LEU A 780 43.29 -25.37 4.46
N LYS A 781 43.34 -24.55 3.41
CA LYS A 781 44.59 -24.09 2.79
C LYS A 781 45.47 -23.34 3.80
N GLU A 782 44.89 -22.52 4.67
CA GLU A 782 45.65 -21.79 5.70
C GLU A 782 46.08 -22.70 6.86
N MET A 783 45.24 -23.66 7.27
CA MET A 783 45.51 -24.53 8.43
C MET A 783 46.45 -25.70 8.13
N ALA A 784 46.36 -26.31 6.95
CA ALA A 784 47.07 -27.55 6.66
C ALA A 784 48.61 -27.43 6.81
N PRO A 785 49.29 -26.38 6.30
CA PRO A 785 50.73 -26.23 6.51
C PRO A 785 51.11 -26.14 7.99
N LEU A 786 50.36 -25.34 8.77
CA LEU A 786 50.61 -25.16 10.21
C LEU A 786 50.46 -26.48 10.96
N ILE A 787 49.44 -27.27 10.64
CA ILE A 787 49.21 -28.59 11.25
C ILE A 787 50.36 -29.53 10.89
N THR A 788 50.79 -29.58 9.62
CA THR A 788 51.87 -30.47 9.17
C THR A 788 53.21 -30.21 9.86
N GLU A 789 53.48 -28.97 10.30
CA GLU A 789 54.71 -28.61 11.01
C GLU A 789 54.74 -29.00 12.49
N MET A 790 53.60 -29.39 13.09
CA MET A 790 53.49 -29.73 14.52
C MET A 790 54.09 -31.10 14.84
N LYS A 791 55.41 -31.16 15.04
CA LYS A 791 56.15 -32.41 15.29
C LYS A 791 55.80 -33.12 16.60
N ASP A 792 55.18 -32.42 17.55
CA ASP A 792 54.75 -32.95 18.84
C ASP A 792 53.35 -33.61 18.79
N ILE A 793 52.64 -33.49 17.66
CA ILE A 793 51.37 -34.19 17.40
C ILE A 793 51.65 -35.47 16.60
N SER A 794 50.86 -36.52 16.83
CA SER A 794 51.02 -37.77 16.08
C SER A 794 50.72 -37.59 14.60
N GLU A 795 51.38 -38.36 13.73
CA GLU A 795 51.13 -38.29 12.28
C GLU A 795 49.68 -38.63 11.93
N LYS A 796 49.10 -39.60 12.65
CA LYS A 796 47.70 -39.97 12.52
C LYS A 796 46.77 -38.80 12.85
N ASP A 797 46.94 -38.13 13.99
CA ASP A 797 46.04 -37.04 14.38
C ASP A 797 46.15 -35.83 13.46
N ARG A 798 47.37 -35.50 13.00
CA ARG A 798 47.56 -34.48 11.96
C ARG A 798 46.80 -34.82 10.68
N TYR A 799 46.92 -36.07 10.22
CA TYR A 799 46.20 -36.54 9.04
C TYR A 799 44.69 -36.50 9.24
N ASP A 800 44.18 -37.02 10.36
CA ASP A 800 42.74 -37.10 10.66
C ASP A 800 42.11 -35.70 10.71
N VAL A 801 42.79 -34.72 11.31
CA VAL A 801 42.32 -33.32 11.33
C VAL A 801 42.28 -32.74 9.91
N ILE A 802 43.36 -32.87 9.12
CA ILE A 802 43.39 -32.35 7.75
C ILE A 802 42.32 -33.04 6.90
N LYS A 803 42.13 -34.36 7.05
CA LYS A 803 41.11 -35.13 6.35
C LYS A 803 39.71 -34.67 6.71
N PHE A 804 39.44 -34.46 8.00
CA PHE A 804 38.14 -33.96 8.48
C PHE A 804 37.80 -32.59 7.89
N LEU A 805 38.77 -31.66 7.86
CA LEU A 805 38.60 -30.35 7.23
C LEU A 805 38.37 -30.47 5.72
N ALA A 806 39.05 -31.38 5.04
CA ALA A 806 38.89 -31.62 3.61
C ALA A 806 37.54 -32.24 3.23
N ASP A 807 36.94 -33.03 4.12
CA ASP A 807 35.65 -33.68 3.89
C ASP A 807 34.45 -32.80 4.30
N THR A 808 34.68 -31.72 5.04
CA THR A 808 33.62 -30.91 5.65
C THR A 808 33.45 -29.57 4.92
N ASP A 809 32.67 -29.59 3.84
CA ASP A 809 32.37 -28.41 3.01
C ASP A 809 31.63 -27.27 3.75
N GLN A 810 31.05 -27.58 4.90
CA GLN A 810 30.29 -26.63 5.74
C GLN A 810 31.09 -26.11 6.95
N PHE A 811 32.39 -26.43 7.07
CA PHE A 811 33.17 -26.17 8.28
C PHE A 811 33.23 -24.68 8.64
N PHE A 812 33.28 -23.80 7.64
CA PHE A 812 33.42 -22.36 7.83
C PHE A 812 32.15 -21.66 8.40
N LEU A 813 30.97 -22.26 8.30
CA LEU A 813 29.71 -21.66 8.79
C LEU A 813 29.84 -21.16 10.23
N ASN A 814 30.37 -21.98 11.12
CA ASN A 814 30.51 -21.65 12.54
C ASN A 814 31.46 -20.46 12.77
N ILE A 815 32.52 -20.34 11.96
CA ILE A 815 33.45 -19.19 12.00
C ILE A 815 32.72 -17.94 11.50
N MET A 816 31.93 -18.05 10.42
CA MET A 816 31.12 -16.95 9.91
C MET A 816 30.08 -16.48 10.95
N MET A 817 29.41 -17.41 11.64
CA MET A 817 28.44 -17.08 12.69
C MET A 817 29.11 -16.32 13.84
N ALA A 818 30.23 -16.81 14.37
CA ALA A 818 30.99 -16.11 15.42
C ALA A 818 31.47 -14.73 14.93
N THR A 819 31.86 -14.61 13.66
CA THR A 819 32.21 -13.33 13.03
C THR A 819 31.04 -12.36 13.01
N GLY A 820 29.89 -12.79 12.49
CA GLY A 820 28.67 -12.00 12.48
C GLY A 820 28.28 -11.56 13.89
N LYS A 821 28.34 -12.46 14.88
CA LYS A 821 28.07 -12.12 16.28
C LYS A 821 29.02 -11.07 16.83
N ALA A 822 30.34 -11.23 16.64
CA ALA A 822 31.34 -10.27 17.14
C ALA A 822 31.14 -8.88 16.53
N VAL A 823 30.90 -8.82 15.22
CA VAL A 823 30.70 -7.54 14.52
C VAL A 823 29.37 -6.90 14.89
N MET A 824 28.27 -7.64 14.85
CA MET A 824 26.95 -7.08 15.10
C MET A 824 26.73 -6.69 16.58
N ASP A 825 27.36 -7.37 17.53
CA ASP A 825 27.34 -6.96 18.94
C ASP A 825 28.09 -5.63 19.17
N ASP A 826 29.22 -5.40 18.50
CA ASP A 826 29.92 -4.12 18.56
C ASP A 826 29.11 -3.00 17.89
N ALA A 827 28.55 -3.30 16.72
CA ALA A 827 27.69 -2.38 15.99
C ALA A 827 26.45 -1.96 16.78
N ARG A 828 25.93 -2.82 17.67
CA ARG A 828 24.82 -2.54 18.59
C ARG A 828 25.22 -1.72 19.81
N LYS A 829 26.42 -1.95 20.35
CA LYS A 829 26.86 -1.35 21.62
C LYS A 829 27.17 0.13 21.45
N GLY A 830 26.49 0.97 22.23
CA GLY A 830 26.72 2.41 22.26
C GLY A 830 26.19 3.17 21.05
N THR A 831 25.36 2.53 20.23
CA THR A 831 24.66 3.13 19.10
C THR A 831 23.16 3.18 19.35
N ASP A 832 22.42 3.88 18.49
CA ASP A 832 20.97 3.98 18.54
C ASP A 832 20.38 3.74 17.12
N GLY A 833 19.06 3.75 16.97
CA GLY A 833 18.40 3.60 15.67
C GLY A 833 17.68 2.25 15.48
N THR A 834 17.27 1.97 14.25
CA THR A 834 16.32 0.89 13.91
C THR A 834 16.95 -0.28 13.16
N ILE A 835 18.28 -0.27 13.00
CA ILE A 835 19.03 -1.37 12.37
C ILE A 835 18.95 -2.63 13.23
N VAL A 836 18.58 -3.75 12.60
CA VAL A 836 18.58 -5.08 13.20
C VAL A 836 20.02 -5.54 13.42
N THR A 837 20.31 -5.99 14.65
CA THR A 837 21.66 -6.38 15.10
C THR A 837 21.73 -7.83 15.57
N ALA A 838 20.60 -8.51 15.68
CA ALA A 838 20.55 -9.96 15.84
C ALA A 838 19.25 -10.50 15.25
N MET A 839 19.34 -11.65 14.59
CA MET A 839 18.21 -12.51 14.27
C MET A 839 18.56 -13.94 14.67
N CYS A 840 17.66 -14.62 15.37
CA CYS A 840 17.87 -15.99 15.83
C CYS A 840 16.53 -16.67 16.12
N ARG A 841 16.55 -18.01 16.25
CA ARG A 841 15.34 -18.81 16.47
C ARG A 841 15.66 -20.10 17.22
N ASN A 842 14.67 -20.62 17.95
CA ASN A 842 14.82 -21.81 18.80
C ASN A 842 13.82 -22.94 18.48
N GLY A 843 13.13 -22.87 17.34
CA GLY A 843 12.08 -23.83 16.96
C GLY A 843 10.75 -23.65 17.69
N TYR A 844 10.64 -22.62 18.55
CA TYR A 844 9.39 -22.15 19.15
C TYR A 844 9.11 -20.69 18.78
N GLU A 845 10.09 -19.82 19.02
CA GLU A 845 10.04 -18.39 18.70
C GLU A 845 11.21 -17.98 17.80
N PHE A 846 10.94 -16.98 16.97
CA PHE A 846 11.94 -16.17 16.29
C PHE A 846 12.14 -14.88 17.08
N GLY A 847 13.39 -14.44 17.26
CA GLY A 847 13.72 -13.23 18.00
C GLY A 847 14.65 -12.30 17.21
N ILE A 848 14.38 -10.99 17.30
CA ILE A 848 15.28 -9.95 16.79
C ILE A 848 15.71 -8.97 17.89
N ARG A 849 16.82 -8.28 17.64
CA ARG A 849 17.26 -7.09 18.37
C ARG A 849 17.53 -5.95 17.41
N ILE A 850 17.21 -4.73 17.79
CA ILE A 850 17.57 -3.50 17.05
C ILE A 850 18.53 -2.64 17.86
N ALA A 851 19.40 -1.88 17.18
CA ALA A 851 20.45 -1.07 17.80
C ALA A 851 19.92 -0.17 18.93
N GLY A 852 18.82 0.54 18.68
CA GLY A 852 18.22 1.48 19.62
C GLY A 852 17.57 0.88 20.86
N MET A 853 17.42 -0.45 20.94
CA MET A 853 16.77 -1.13 22.08
C MET A 853 17.74 -2.03 22.87
N GLY A 854 19.04 -2.01 22.55
CA GLY A 854 20.04 -2.72 23.34
C GLY A 854 19.83 -4.23 23.33
N ASP A 855 19.69 -4.86 24.50
CA ASP A 855 19.58 -6.32 24.65
C ASP A 855 18.14 -6.85 24.67
N GLU A 856 17.15 -5.97 24.52
CA GLU A 856 15.73 -6.34 24.48
C GLU A 856 15.42 -7.20 23.25
N TRP A 857 14.70 -8.31 23.48
CA TRP A 857 14.24 -9.21 22.44
C TRP A 857 12.81 -8.87 22.02
N PHE A 858 12.60 -8.81 20.71
CA PHE A 858 11.26 -8.77 20.13
C PHE A 858 11.00 -10.11 19.44
N THR A 859 9.98 -10.83 19.88
CA THR A 859 9.71 -12.21 19.42
C THR A 859 8.39 -12.34 18.67
N GLY A 860 8.32 -13.36 17.81
CA GLY A 860 7.11 -13.86 17.17
C GLY A 860 7.17 -15.37 16.97
N PRO A 861 6.07 -16.03 16.60
CA PRO A 861 6.04 -17.47 16.36
C PRO A 861 6.97 -17.83 15.19
N VAL A 862 7.80 -18.84 15.38
CA VAL A 862 8.75 -19.23 14.33
C VAL A 862 8.04 -19.92 13.17
N ASN A 863 8.53 -19.66 11.95
CA ASN A 863 8.03 -20.29 10.74
C ASN A 863 8.75 -21.62 10.45
N THR A 864 8.10 -22.49 9.70
CA THR A 864 8.72 -23.72 9.17
C THR A 864 9.38 -23.42 7.82
N PRO A 865 10.64 -23.84 7.59
CA PRO A 865 11.30 -23.61 6.31
C PRO A 865 10.60 -24.34 5.14
N GLN A 866 10.65 -23.73 3.96
CA GLN A 866 10.13 -24.30 2.72
C GLN A 866 11.26 -24.51 1.71
N GLY A 867 11.30 -25.68 1.09
CA GLY A 867 12.35 -25.99 0.13
C GLY A 867 12.30 -27.43 -0.35
N LEU A 868 13.46 -27.97 -0.71
CA LEU A 868 13.60 -29.34 -1.19
C LEU A 868 13.87 -30.30 -0.04
N TYR A 869 13.14 -31.42 -0.09
CA TYR A 869 13.29 -32.53 0.84
C TYR A 869 14.13 -33.64 0.20
N PHE A 870 14.94 -34.31 1.02
CA PHE A 870 15.65 -35.51 0.63
C PHE A 870 14.67 -36.64 0.36
N THR A 871 15.07 -37.59 -0.50
CA THR A 871 14.22 -38.72 -0.89
C THR A 871 13.69 -39.46 0.34
N GLY A 872 12.35 -39.57 0.45
CA GLY A 872 11.67 -40.25 1.55
C GLY A 872 11.17 -39.33 2.68
N TYR A 873 11.34 -38.02 2.54
CA TYR A 873 10.80 -37.01 3.46
C TYR A 873 9.95 -35.98 2.71
N ASP A 874 9.07 -35.30 3.43
CA ASP A 874 8.26 -34.18 2.95
C ASP A 874 8.07 -33.10 4.03
N ALA A 875 7.20 -32.12 3.77
CA ALA A 875 6.96 -31.00 4.66
C ALA A 875 6.35 -31.40 6.02
N ASP A 876 5.64 -32.51 6.11
CA ASP A 876 5.04 -32.96 7.38
C ASP A 876 6.11 -33.48 8.35
N ASP A 877 7.29 -33.84 7.85
CA ASP A 877 8.44 -34.27 8.66
C ASP A 877 9.28 -33.09 9.19
N ALA A 878 9.07 -31.88 8.69
CA ALA A 878 9.89 -30.72 9.01
C ALA A 878 9.70 -30.21 10.44
N CYS A 879 10.80 -29.87 11.10
CA CYS A 879 10.80 -29.11 12.34
C CYS A 879 10.68 -27.61 12.04
N PRO A 880 9.96 -26.82 12.86
CA PRO A 880 10.05 -25.36 12.81
C PRO A 880 11.49 -24.86 12.92
N ASP A 881 11.80 -23.71 12.31
CA ASP A 881 13.19 -23.28 12.12
C ASP A 881 13.93 -23.02 13.44
N MET A 882 15.21 -23.38 13.51
CA MET A 882 16.03 -23.22 14.72
C MET A 882 17.48 -22.87 14.36
N GLY A 883 18.13 -22.09 15.23
CA GLY A 883 19.54 -21.71 15.13
C GLY A 883 19.80 -20.23 15.33
N ASP A 884 21.06 -19.90 15.62
CA ASP A 884 21.56 -18.53 15.58
C ASP A 884 22.17 -18.17 14.22
N SER A 885 22.13 -19.10 13.25
CA SER A 885 22.75 -18.91 11.94
C SER A 885 22.15 -17.75 11.13
N ALA A 886 20.94 -17.28 11.47
CA ALA A 886 20.35 -16.04 10.96
C ALA A 886 21.16 -14.76 11.29
N ILE A 887 22.18 -14.85 12.16
CA ILE A 887 23.18 -13.79 12.34
C ILE A 887 23.98 -13.53 11.06
N THR A 888 24.07 -14.51 10.15
CA THR A 888 24.75 -14.37 8.86
C THR A 888 23.96 -13.44 7.92
N GLU A 889 22.64 -13.61 7.83
CA GLU A 889 21.74 -12.67 7.15
C GLU A 889 21.73 -11.30 7.81
N THR A 890 21.77 -11.26 9.14
CA THR A 890 21.85 -9.99 9.89
C THR A 890 23.11 -9.19 9.52
N PHE A 891 24.22 -9.89 9.27
CA PHE A 891 25.47 -9.31 8.77
C PHE A 891 25.42 -8.90 7.29
N GLY A 892 24.49 -9.46 6.51
CA GLY A 892 24.29 -9.14 5.09
C GLY A 892 24.63 -10.26 4.10
N VAL A 893 25.06 -11.44 4.58
CA VAL A 893 25.33 -12.61 3.74
C VAL A 893 24.15 -13.60 3.82
N GLY A 894 24.35 -14.87 3.48
CA GLY A 894 23.29 -15.88 3.51
C GLY A 894 22.23 -15.64 2.44
N GLY A 895 20.95 -15.77 2.82
CA GLY A 895 19.81 -15.45 1.94
C GLY A 895 19.80 -14.01 1.43
N MET A 896 20.39 -13.07 2.18
CA MET A 896 20.51 -11.64 1.77
C MET A 896 21.49 -11.42 0.61
N ALA A 897 22.41 -12.36 0.38
CA ALA A 897 23.40 -12.32 -0.70
C ALA A 897 23.27 -13.55 -1.61
N MET A 898 22.07 -14.07 -1.80
CA MET A 898 21.82 -15.29 -2.58
C MET A 898 22.40 -15.23 -4.00
N ILE A 899 22.43 -14.04 -4.61
CA ILE A 899 23.05 -13.79 -5.92
C ILE A 899 24.55 -14.10 -5.96
N ALA A 900 25.26 -14.09 -4.82
CA ALA A 900 26.64 -14.56 -4.72
C ALA A 900 26.75 -16.06 -4.98
N ALA A 901 25.73 -16.85 -4.62
CA ALA A 901 25.73 -18.30 -4.73
C ALA A 901 24.61 -18.85 -5.61
N PRO A 902 24.53 -18.57 -6.93
CA PRO A 902 23.42 -19.06 -7.77
C PRO A 902 23.28 -20.59 -7.80
N ALA A 903 24.34 -21.32 -7.45
CA ALA A 903 24.29 -22.78 -7.32
C ALA A 903 23.43 -23.26 -6.14
N VAL A 904 23.26 -22.43 -5.10
CA VAL A 904 22.51 -22.78 -3.88
C VAL A 904 21.01 -22.76 -4.10
N THR A 905 20.50 -21.95 -5.05
CA THR A 905 19.05 -21.76 -5.25
C THR A 905 18.35 -23.10 -5.46
N ARG A 906 18.89 -23.91 -6.37
CA ARG A 906 18.37 -25.24 -6.69
C ARG A 906 18.39 -26.20 -5.50
N PHE A 907 19.26 -25.99 -4.52
CA PHE A 907 19.33 -26.84 -3.33
C PHE A 907 18.32 -26.40 -2.27
N VAL A 908 18.07 -25.10 -2.13
CA VAL A 908 17.06 -24.54 -1.20
C VAL A 908 15.66 -24.49 -1.80
N GLY A 909 15.44 -25.06 -2.99
CA GLY A 909 14.15 -25.07 -3.67
C GLY A 909 13.75 -23.72 -4.29
N ALA A 910 14.66 -22.75 -4.33
CA ALA A 910 14.54 -21.60 -5.20
C ALA A 910 14.93 -22.02 -6.64
N GLY A 911 14.44 -21.31 -7.66
CA GLY A 911 14.71 -21.72 -9.05
C GLY A 911 16.15 -21.44 -9.49
N GLY A 912 16.35 -20.45 -10.35
CA GLY A 912 17.62 -20.19 -11.04
C GLY A 912 18.35 -18.93 -10.59
N TYR A 913 19.32 -18.51 -11.41
CA TYR A 913 20.04 -17.25 -11.26
C TYR A 913 19.10 -16.03 -11.14
N GLU A 914 18.06 -15.98 -11.98
CA GLU A 914 17.08 -14.87 -11.96
C GLU A 914 16.33 -14.78 -10.63
N ASP A 915 16.07 -15.92 -9.97
CA ASP A 915 15.46 -15.92 -8.64
C ASP A 915 16.45 -15.43 -7.59
N ALA A 916 17.72 -15.84 -7.65
CA ALA A 916 18.76 -15.31 -6.77
C ALA A 916 18.91 -13.78 -6.92
N LEU A 917 18.85 -13.28 -8.16
CA LEU A 917 18.94 -11.86 -8.47
C LEU A 917 17.72 -11.12 -7.94
N ARG A 918 16.51 -11.63 -8.20
CA ARG A 918 15.26 -11.05 -7.72
C ARG A 918 15.23 -10.99 -6.19
N THR A 919 15.54 -12.10 -5.52
CA THR A 919 15.62 -12.17 -4.06
C THR A 919 16.62 -11.17 -3.51
N SER A 920 17.83 -11.10 -4.06
CA SER A 920 18.85 -10.16 -3.55
C SER A 920 18.47 -8.70 -3.81
N ASN A 921 17.80 -8.39 -4.93
CA ASN A 921 17.27 -7.07 -5.21
C ASN A 921 16.09 -6.70 -4.29
N GLU A 922 15.22 -7.65 -3.96
CA GLU A 922 14.12 -7.42 -2.99
C GLU A 922 14.69 -7.14 -1.58
N MET A 923 15.76 -7.85 -1.18
CA MET A 923 16.45 -7.59 0.08
C MET A 923 17.12 -6.21 0.12
N MET A 924 17.45 -5.61 -1.02
CA MET A 924 17.94 -4.23 -1.08
C MET A 924 16.87 -3.20 -0.66
N GLU A 925 15.58 -3.55 -0.72
CA GLU A 925 14.48 -2.63 -0.35
C GLU A 925 14.33 -2.45 1.16
N ILE A 926 14.93 -3.34 1.96
CA ILE A 926 14.81 -3.35 3.42
C ILE A 926 16.11 -3.02 4.15
N VAL A 927 17.17 -2.63 3.42
CA VAL A 927 18.46 -2.24 3.99
C VAL A 927 18.79 -0.78 3.71
N THR A 928 19.63 -0.21 4.55
CA THR A 928 20.02 1.22 4.46
C THR A 928 21.23 1.47 3.56
N ASP A 929 22.12 0.48 3.39
CA ASP A 929 23.33 0.64 2.58
C ASP A 929 23.86 -0.70 2.05
N ARG A 930 25.08 -0.69 1.50
CA ARG A 930 25.83 -1.84 1.00
C ARG A 930 27.20 -1.90 1.64
N ASN A 931 27.70 -3.10 1.89
CA ASN A 931 29.06 -3.26 2.40
C ASN A 931 30.09 -3.27 1.25
N PRO A 932 30.93 -2.24 1.09
CA PRO A 932 31.89 -2.18 -0.01
C PRO A 932 33.04 -3.18 0.13
N ASN A 933 33.25 -3.76 1.32
CA ASN A 933 34.33 -4.72 1.56
C ASN A 933 34.04 -6.10 0.95
N PHE A 934 32.78 -6.40 0.64
CA PHE A 934 32.34 -7.69 0.14
C PHE A 934 31.54 -7.52 -1.15
N THR A 935 32.25 -7.32 -2.25
CA THR A 935 31.66 -7.15 -3.59
C THR A 935 31.30 -8.49 -4.22
N VAL A 936 30.12 -8.57 -4.82
CA VAL A 936 29.60 -9.79 -5.46
C VAL A 936 29.75 -9.72 -6.98
N PRO A 937 30.62 -10.54 -7.62
CA PRO A 937 30.87 -10.46 -9.07
C PRO A 937 29.63 -10.69 -9.93
N THR A 938 28.79 -11.67 -9.56
CA THR A 938 27.52 -11.99 -10.22
C THR A 938 26.48 -10.88 -10.08
N TRP A 939 26.69 -9.93 -9.18
CA TRP A 939 25.83 -8.76 -9.01
C TRP A 939 26.50 -7.48 -9.51
N ASN A 940 27.33 -7.61 -10.56
CA ASN A 940 28.09 -6.49 -11.13
C ASN A 940 28.95 -5.76 -10.08
N PHE A 941 29.61 -6.53 -9.21
CA PHE A 941 30.51 -6.04 -8.16
C PHE A 941 29.84 -5.09 -7.15
N GLN A 942 28.51 -5.15 -7.02
CA GLN A 942 27.80 -4.48 -5.93
C GLN A 942 28.19 -5.09 -4.59
N GLY A 943 28.28 -4.26 -3.54
CA GLY A 943 28.46 -4.74 -2.17
C GLY A 943 27.23 -5.51 -1.68
N ILE A 944 27.42 -6.45 -0.76
CA ILE A 944 26.30 -7.15 -0.09
C ILE A 944 25.36 -6.18 0.63
N CYS A 945 24.11 -6.59 0.83
CA CYS A 945 23.10 -5.88 1.61
C CYS A 945 23.62 -5.54 3.01
N LEU A 946 23.40 -4.32 3.50
CA LEU A 946 23.92 -3.90 4.80
C LEU A 946 22.91 -3.04 5.58
N GLY A 947 22.58 -3.51 6.78
CA GLY A 947 21.74 -2.76 7.72
C GLY A 947 20.26 -2.92 7.47
N ILE A 948 19.71 -4.09 7.81
CA ILE A 948 18.26 -4.34 7.79
C ILE A 948 17.58 -3.33 8.71
N ASP A 949 16.74 -2.46 8.15
CA ASP A 949 15.98 -1.47 8.91
C ASP A 949 14.59 -2.02 9.25
N ALA A 950 14.31 -2.16 10.54
CA ALA A 950 12.99 -2.63 10.99
C ALA A 950 11.83 -1.75 10.49
N ARG A 951 12.06 -0.45 10.24
CA ARG A 951 11.05 0.45 9.66
C ARG A 951 10.70 0.05 8.23
N LEU A 952 11.71 -0.22 7.39
CA LEU A 952 11.51 -0.61 6.00
C LEU A 952 10.86 -1.98 5.89
N VAL A 953 11.24 -2.93 6.75
CA VAL A 953 10.59 -4.25 6.83
C VAL A 953 9.09 -4.12 7.07
N VAL A 954 8.68 -3.31 8.06
CA VAL A 954 7.26 -3.11 8.38
C VAL A 954 6.56 -2.25 7.33
N GLU A 955 7.20 -1.18 6.84
CA GLU A 955 6.62 -0.30 5.81
C GLU A 955 6.30 -1.08 4.52
N LYS A 956 7.26 -1.88 4.04
CA LYS A 956 7.17 -2.59 2.76
C LYS A 956 6.49 -3.95 2.87
N GLY A 957 6.38 -4.50 4.08
CA GLY A 957 5.90 -5.88 4.28
C GLY A 957 6.88 -6.95 3.75
N ILE A 958 8.14 -6.57 3.49
CA ILE A 958 9.19 -7.46 3.00
C ILE A 958 10.03 -7.90 4.19
N THR A 959 10.07 -9.21 4.47
CA THR A 959 10.88 -9.77 5.57
C THR A 959 12.18 -10.38 5.04
N PRO A 960 13.29 -10.33 5.81
CA PRO A 960 14.56 -10.93 5.42
C PRO A 960 14.44 -12.41 5.00
N VAL A 961 15.04 -12.79 3.89
CA VAL A 961 15.13 -14.19 3.44
C VAL A 961 16.31 -14.86 4.14
N ILE A 962 16.05 -16.00 4.77
CA ILE A 962 17.06 -16.81 5.47
C ILE A 962 17.21 -18.15 4.75
N ASN A 963 18.43 -18.50 4.36
CA ASN A 963 18.72 -19.83 3.83
C ASN A 963 18.99 -20.79 4.98
N THR A 964 18.25 -21.89 5.12
CA THR A 964 18.36 -22.77 6.30
C THR A 964 18.27 -24.25 5.95
N GLY A 965 18.86 -25.09 6.82
CA GLY A 965 18.76 -26.54 6.73
C GLY A 965 17.47 -27.01 7.39
N ILE A 966 16.76 -27.94 6.75
CA ILE A 966 15.51 -28.47 7.30
C ILE A 966 15.84 -29.67 8.20
N ALA A 967 15.61 -29.53 9.49
CA ALA A 967 15.73 -30.63 10.45
C ALA A 967 14.45 -31.47 10.48
N ASN A 968 14.57 -32.78 10.73
CA ASN A 968 13.39 -33.59 11.03
C ASN A 968 12.82 -33.18 12.39
N LYS A 969 11.49 -33.19 12.55
CA LYS A 969 10.82 -32.91 13.83
C LYS A 969 11.04 -33.97 14.91
N VAL A 970 11.61 -35.12 14.57
CA VAL A 970 11.97 -36.21 15.49
C VAL A 970 13.48 -36.24 15.69
N ALA A 971 13.92 -36.25 16.95
CA ALA A 971 15.32 -36.34 17.33
C ALA A 971 16.01 -37.57 16.71
N GLY A 972 17.30 -37.45 16.42
CA GLY A 972 18.13 -38.53 15.88
C GLY A 972 18.03 -38.77 14.37
N LYS A 973 17.04 -38.20 13.67
CA LYS A 973 16.89 -38.35 12.21
C LYS A 973 17.77 -37.37 11.41
N GLY A 974 18.15 -36.24 11.97
CA GLY A 974 19.08 -35.30 11.36
C GLY A 974 18.42 -34.35 10.34
N GLN A 975 19.24 -33.85 9.41
CA GLN A 975 18.78 -33.00 8.32
C GLN A 975 18.03 -33.80 7.25
N ILE A 976 16.89 -33.28 6.81
CA ILE A 976 16.01 -33.90 5.82
C ILE A 976 15.78 -33.04 4.57
N GLY A 977 16.39 -31.87 4.51
CA GLY A 977 16.27 -30.97 3.37
C GLY A 977 17.00 -29.65 3.57
N ALA A 978 16.80 -28.74 2.63
CA ALA A 978 17.25 -27.36 2.70
C ALA A 978 16.21 -26.46 2.06
N GLY A 979 16.11 -25.23 2.57
CA GLY A 979 15.04 -24.33 2.18
C GLY A 979 15.32 -22.89 2.52
N THR A 980 14.31 -22.08 2.29
CA THR A 980 14.24 -20.69 2.73
C THR A 980 13.19 -20.55 3.81
N VAL A 981 13.37 -19.55 4.67
CA VAL A 981 12.38 -19.18 5.67
C VAL A 981 12.45 -17.69 5.88
N HIS A 982 11.34 -17.11 6.31
CA HIS A 982 11.23 -15.71 6.66
C HIS A 982 10.95 -15.56 8.14
N PRO A 983 11.49 -14.54 8.82
CA PRO A 983 11.08 -14.20 10.16
C PRO A 983 9.62 -13.74 10.18
N PRO A 984 8.88 -13.97 11.28
CA PRO A 984 7.54 -13.42 11.44
C PRO A 984 7.62 -11.89 11.49
N ILE A 985 6.81 -11.19 10.68
CA ILE A 985 6.83 -9.71 10.63
C ILE A 985 6.55 -9.07 12.00
N GLU A 986 5.77 -9.74 12.85
CA GLU A 986 5.39 -9.32 14.19
C GLU A 986 6.59 -8.90 15.07
N CYS A 987 7.75 -9.56 14.94
CA CYS A 987 8.93 -9.18 15.73
C CYS A 987 9.48 -7.80 15.35
N PHE A 988 9.37 -7.40 14.07
CA PHE A 988 9.75 -6.07 13.59
C PHE A 988 8.72 -5.01 13.99
N GLU A 989 7.43 -5.34 13.91
CA GLU A 989 6.34 -4.48 14.36
C GLU A 989 6.49 -4.11 15.83
N LYS A 990 6.71 -5.11 16.70
CA LYS A 990 6.98 -4.92 18.13
C LYS A 990 8.20 -4.03 18.35
N ALA A 991 9.27 -4.25 17.58
CA ALA A 991 10.51 -3.48 17.70
C ALA A 991 10.32 -1.99 17.36
N ILE A 992 9.66 -1.66 16.24
CA ILE A 992 9.45 -0.26 15.86
C ILE A 992 8.47 0.46 16.79
N VAL A 993 7.45 -0.23 17.29
CA VAL A 993 6.49 0.33 18.26
C VAL A 993 7.20 0.64 19.58
N ALA A 994 8.04 -0.28 20.08
CA ALA A 994 8.83 -0.06 21.28
C ALA A 994 9.82 1.11 21.09
N TYR A 995 10.45 1.20 19.92
CA TYR A 995 11.36 2.29 19.60
C TYR A 995 10.67 3.65 19.51
N ALA A 996 9.52 3.74 18.84
CA ALA A 996 8.73 4.96 18.78
C ALA A 996 8.29 5.41 20.19
N LYS A 997 7.89 4.46 21.04
CA LYS A 997 7.56 4.74 22.45
C LYS A 997 8.77 5.27 23.23
N LYS A 998 9.97 4.71 23.03
CA LYS A 998 11.23 5.24 23.61
C LYS A 998 11.47 6.69 23.20
N LEU A 999 11.09 7.07 21.98
CA LEU A 999 11.22 8.42 21.44
C LEU A 999 10.05 9.38 21.80
N GLY A 1000 9.07 8.92 22.58
CA GLY A 1000 7.99 9.74 23.11
C GLY A 1000 6.66 9.67 22.32
N PHE A 1001 6.50 8.73 21.40
CA PHE A 1001 5.24 8.53 20.68
C PHE A 1001 4.22 7.75 21.52
N GLU A 1002 3.00 8.28 21.63
CA GLU A 1002 1.82 7.59 22.14
C GLU A 1002 0.79 7.49 21.00
N ALA A 1003 0.40 6.26 20.67
CA ALA A 1003 -0.35 5.92 19.47
C ALA A 1003 -1.88 6.07 19.60
#